data_AF-A0A178M0V6-F1
#
_entry.id   AF-A0A178M0V6-F1
#
_cell.length_a   1.000
_cell.length_b   1.000
_cell.length_c   1.000
_cell.angle_alpha   90.00
_cell.angle_beta   90.00
_cell.angle_gamma   90.00
#
_symmetry.space_group_name_H-M   'P 1'
#
loop_
_entity.id
_entity.type
_entity.pdbx_description
1 polymer ?
#
loop_
_entity_poly.entity_id
_entity_poly.type
_entity_poly.pdbx_seq_one_letter_code
_entity_poly.pdbx_strand_id
1 'polypeptide(L)'
;MHERSAERPELHFVPRALRDLFLPRRMPRNVRAAVEHWLTSEPLAQLLPAALEAPFGIDLDLAALFAETNQLAIIGPPASGRSLVLAQIAQRWLTDQPSVPLVRLLLSELDTPSLTPRAITVRALTKLNLAPNPLEHNLSCLLLIDDWEDLPLARRGIWQRFLTGLAERWPQARVVIALPPGELWPGFRHHAIAPLPAERLIAWIQRLFPHSDPQAIVPLFERDPLILLRERPAEVMLLALTQPLSGWPVSRAALYERAATFAAPLLANLPDQESWRIGRTAYQRYQQAIELAAQPRLDPAAFRDAGPHRRALVIPLAFGAAPDPHPLITSLYNSELSPAERLLLLARSLRERPRLDPALSRPLIDEICQHGGEPLSTLAPALPVMLIDISRTQPDQRNPLLERIVSQLAPAAGIALLMTLLDTSDAPPALRWHAIDLLCRQQILPPPLPAYADLISQAGRCLLAVSRASTIDQLANPAVHLGLRLLLSGAAGEERQQLIARHVLRQTTLPASLRALAPAALPRDELQQAAIDQSAEVRQAARAVWLRTGHLDQLARFVVQPSHPWLARDEALADLAATPAGHPLLAGFALSNRLPLDLRLRAICRLHRLPHGVDLLSRLLHAADEPAIIRAAAARQLAHFPHAVALLSPFLGQQHPPLVRRAVAHTLGALAAPNHPSALAARTTLLAALDQPDLDATLTTTIIMALGQHGGKQALVTLGRLLAPTYGVHLLETWITALPALIGPADQWLPQAEEPATRALLADVMVTTNTLAGAMAIPLDRPSALIARHVLRIASATAHAIGMIGRNQPTLAPAISALISIALHDTSVPRPLDELLAADPSIDLPAIARSAQHDAPLRAVALQAIAGRPDGATTLLHLAEKADGDLACAALDRLAPPCTAPMIETLLRLAGADSAEPVRLAALQALGRSADPAATPALMAIATNEQEPPAIRAAALDAAVAAPVEQLIECITTQPDPIRSAALRALSRSDRPVPANMLHRLAFDADRVCALAAVNALAAQAETTTPILARVMRSHPDLAVRLAAAAALSPTAANEAIPVFVEALLAPYLALQTQAFSLLAAADPHYATLRQPLIDPHAPDVLKVLALQHLRSVAPDDPLIRAVASDPNAAESLRCHAIAALSQSADHDVIQFLAHIAVAGDQPLTVRHAAVTALDQHCAGLANVAALQALAALATASIPEVALWASEALLDRVASASL
;
A
#
# COMPACT_ATOMS: atom_id res chain seq x y z
N MET A 1 29.01 -67.02 44.55
CA MET A 1 30.06 -68.05 44.47
C MET A 1 29.94 -68.71 43.11
N HIS A 2 30.72 -68.26 42.12
CA HIS A 2 31.91 -68.94 41.58
C HIS A 2 31.63 -70.23 40.80
N GLU A 3 31.61 -70.06 39.47
CA GLU A 3 32.33 -70.82 38.42
C GLU A 3 32.44 -72.38 38.43
N ARG A 4 32.09 -72.91 37.24
CA ARG A 4 32.87 -73.82 36.34
C ARG A 4 32.65 -75.34 36.32
N SER A 5 32.43 -75.78 35.08
CA SER A 5 32.99 -76.96 34.38
C SER A 5 32.49 -78.34 34.78
N ALA A 6 32.49 -79.38 33.94
CA ALA A 6 32.54 -79.55 32.49
C ALA A 6 32.37 -81.07 32.24
N GLU A 7 31.86 -81.39 31.05
CA GLU A 7 32.18 -82.57 30.24
C GLU A 7 31.57 -83.97 30.52
N ARG A 8 31.25 -84.59 29.37
CA ARG A 8 30.49 -85.83 29.02
C ARG A 8 31.45 -87.06 28.99
N PRO A 9 31.19 -88.26 28.37
CA PRO A 9 30.06 -88.80 27.57
C PRO A 9 29.71 -90.32 27.74
N GLU A 10 28.67 -90.80 27.04
CA GLU A 10 28.65 -91.92 26.05
C GLU A 10 27.26 -92.59 25.84
N LEU A 11 27.08 -93.20 24.65
CA LEU A 11 25.83 -93.49 23.93
C LEU A 11 25.42 -94.98 23.90
N HIS A 12 24.10 -95.27 23.83
CA HIS A 12 23.54 -96.54 23.32
C HIS A 12 22.27 -96.36 22.45
N PHE A 13 22.03 -97.35 21.57
CA PHE A 13 21.23 -97.39 20.33
C PHE A 13 19.71 -97.74 20.53
N VAL A 14 18.80 -97.25 19.66
CA VAL A 14 17.32 -97.53 19.67
C VAL A 14 16.75 -97.75 18.23
N PRO A 15 15.65 -98.54 18.01
CA PRO A 15 15.20 -99.06 16.70
C PRO A 15 14.50 -98.10 15.70
N ARG A 16 14.48 -98.50 14.42
CA ARG A 16 14.12 -97.73 13.20
C ARG A 16 12.68 -97.19 13.05
N ALA A 17 11.67 -97.64 13.81
CA ALA A 17 10.28 -97.16 13.66
C ALA A 17 9.99 -95.82 14.37
N LEU A 18 10.93 -95.32 15.19
CA LEU A 18 10.84 -94.01 15.85
C LEU A 18 11.63 -92.90 15.12
N ARG A 19 12.23 -93.20 13.97
CA ARG A 19 13.08 -92.25 13.23
C ARG A 19 12.30 -91.20 12.41
N ASP A 20 11.04 -91.48 12.07
CA ASP A 20 10.22 -90.60 11.22
C ASP A 20 9.35 -89.60 12.01
N LEU A 21 9.37 -89.67 13.35
CA LEU A 21 8.63 -88.75 14.24
C LEU A 21 9.49 -87.57 14.76
N PHE A 22 10.81 -87.58 14.53
CA PHE A 22 11.74 -86.62 15.16
C PHE A 22 12.75 -85.93 14.22
N LEU A 23 12.53 -85.94 12.89
CA LEU A 23 13.25 -85.01 11.99
C LEU A 23 12.40 -83.76 11.74
N PRO A 24 12.96 -82.54 11.82
CA PRO A 24 12.28 -81.35 11.33
C PRO A 24 11.96 -81.59 9.85
N ARG A 25 10.67 -81.69 9.50
CA ARG A 25 10.21 -81.99 8.14
C ARG A 25 10.77 -80.94 7.18
N ARG A 26 11.90 -81.24 6.52
CA ARG A 26 12.33 -80.49 5.33
C ARG A 26 11.22 -80.63 4.30
N MET A 27 10.72 -79.48 3.82
CA MET A 27 9.67 -79.44 2.80
C MET A 27 10.09 -80.28 1.57
N PRO A 28 9.19 -81.10 0.99
CA PRO A 28 9.51 -81.86 -0.20
C PRO A 28 9.93 -80.93 -1.34
N ARG A 29 11.09 -81.21 -1.98
CA ARG A 29 11.62 -80.40 -3.11
C ARG A 29 10.58 -80.20 -4.23
N ASN A 30 9.69 -81.17 -4.43
CA ASN A 30 8.66 -81.15 -5.47
C ASN A 30 7.62 -80.03 -5.26
N VAL A 31 7.30 -79.66 -4.02
CA VAL A 31 6.34 -78.58 -3.73
C VAL A 31 6.92 -77.23 -4.13
N ARG A 32 8.16 -76.98 -3.72
CA ARG A 32 8.87 -75.75 -4.09
C ARG A 32 9.10 -75.66 -5.60
N ALA A 33 9.55 -76.76 -6.23
CA ALA A 33 9.74 -76.82 -7.68
C ALA A 33 8.45 -76.55 -8.46
N ALA A 34 7.29 -77.00 -7.98
CA ALA A 34 6.01 -76.73 -8.63
C ALA A 34 5.62 -75.24 -8.57
N VAL A 35 5.87 -74.57 -7.44
CA VAL A 35 5.60 -73.13 -7.29
C VAL A 35 6.61 -72.28 -8.08
N GLU A 36 7.89 -72.64 -8.06
CA GLU A 36 8.93 -72.02 -8.89
C GLU A 36 8.62 -72.19 -10.39
N HIS A 37 8.22 -73.39 -10.81
CA HIS A 37 7.83 -73.65 -12.20
C HIS A 37 6.61 -72.83 -12.61
N TRP A 38 5.57 -72.76 -11.76
CA TRP A 38 4.42 -71.90 -12.03
C TRP A 38 4.83 -70.45 -12.26
N LEU A 39 5.52 -69.81 -11.30
CA LEU A 39 5.87 -68.39 -11.42
C LEU A 39 6.85 -68.10 -12.57
N THR A 40 7.78 -69.01 -12.87
CA THR A 40 8.69 -68.86 -14.02
C THR A 40 7.99 -69.08 -15.36
N SER A 41 6.92 -69.87 -15.39
CA SER A 41 6.13 -70.14 -16.61
C SER A 41 5.06 -69.08 -16.92
N GLU A 42 4.71 -68.20 -15.97
CA GLU A 42 3.70 -67.17 -16.19
C GLU A 42 4.22 -66.07 -17.13
N PRO A 43 3.54 -65.79 -18.27
CA PRO A 43 3.99 -64.79 -19.24
C PRO A 43 4.19 -63.39 -18.65
N LEU A 44 3.33 -62.99 -17.71
CA LEU A 44 3.44 -61.68 -17.06
C LEU A 44 4.73 -61.55 -16.23
N ALA A 45 5.15 -62.62 -15.54
CA ALA A 45 6.35 -62.62 -14.72
C ALA A 45 7.63 -62.51 -15.57
N GLN A 46 7.60 -63.00 -16.82
CA GLN A 46 8.71 -62.89 -17.77
C GLN A 46 8.77 -61.51 -18.44
N LEU A 47 7.61 -60.97 -18.83
CA LEU A 47 7.53 -59.75 -19.66
C LEU A 47 7.50 -58.46 -18.84
N LEU A 48 6.92 -58.51 -17.63
CA LEU A 48 6.83 -57.36 -16.74
C LEU A 48 7.03 -57.78 -15.28
N PRO A 49 8.26 -58.16 -14.87
CA PRO A 49 8.53 -58.61 -13.50
C PRO A 49 8.07 -57.60 -12.43
N ALA A 50 8.20 -56.29 -12.72
CA ALA A 50 7.76 -55.20 -11.85
C ALA A 50 6.26 -55.22 -11.50
N ALA A 51 5.42 -55.91 -12.30
CA ALA A 51 4.00 -56.13 -12.00
C ALA A 51 3.79 -56.93 -10.71
N LEU A 52 4.70 -57.85 -10.38
CA LEU A 52 4.64 -58.64 -9.15
C LEU A 52 4.97 -57.80 -7.90
N GLU A 53 5.52 -56.61 -8.05
CA GLU A 53 5.85 -55.71 -6.94
C GLU A 53 4.84 -54.55 -6.79
N ALA A 54 3.79 -54.52 -7.63
CA ALA A 54 2.78 -53.47 -7.62
C ALA A 54 1.89 -53.52 -6.36
N PRO A 55 1.62 -52.38 -5.69
CA PRO A 55 0.90 -52.39 -4.42
C PRO A 55 -0.62 -52.45 -4.61
N PHE A 56 -1.26 -53.50 -4.08
CA PHE A 56 -2.73 -53.63 -4.02
C PHE A 56 -3.35 -53.13 -2.70
N GLY A 57 -2.52 -52.66 -1.76
CA GLY A 57 -2.97 -52.20 -0.44
C GLY A 57 -3.47 -53.32 0.47
N ILE A 58 -3.02 -54.56 0.24
CA ILE A 58 -3.20 -55.73 1.11
C ILE A 58 -1.86 -56.01 1.77
N ASP A 59 -1.84 -56.29 3.07
CA ASP A 59 -0.67 -56.87 3.70
C ASP A 59 -0.57 -58.37 3.32
N LEU A 60 0.44 -58.69 2.51
CA LEU A 60 0.70 -60.06 2.05
C LEU A 60 1.82 -60.71 2.87
N ASP A 61 2.09 -60.26 4.09
CA ASP A 61 2.96 -60.95 5.03
C ASP A 61 2.38 -62.33 5.39
N LEU A 62 3.19 -63.37 5.21
CA LEU A 62 2.80 -64.75 5.47
C LEU A 62 2.56 -65.00 6.97
N ALA A 63 3.32 -64.33 7.85
CA ALA A 63 3.12 -64.45 9.29
C ALA A 63 1.75 -63.90 9.72
N ALA A 64 1.36 -62.74 9.18
CA ALA A 64 0.03 -62.15 9.40
C ALA A 64 -1.09 -63.05 8.86
N LEU A 65 -0.92 -63.63 7.66
CA LEU A 65 -1.92 -64.53 7.06
C LEU A 65 -2.19 -65.81 7.89
N PHE A 66 -1.18 -66.34 8.59
CA PHE A 66 -1.37 -67.50 9.48
C PHE A 66 -1.89 -67.12 10.88
N ALA A 67 -1.58 -65.92 11.37
CA ALA A 67 -2.04 -65.41 12.66
C ALA A 67 -3.55 -65.12 12.67
N GLU A 68 -4.14 -64.80 11.53
CA GLU A 68 -5.57 -64.53 11.40
C GLU A 68 -6.43 -65.81 11.48
N THR A 69 -7.64 -65.68 12.06
CA THR A 69 -8.63 -66.75 12.19
C THR A 69 -9.50 -66.93 10.94
N ASN A 70 -9.68 -65.88 10.14
CA ASN A 70 -10.49 -65.89 8.93
C ASN A 70 -9.66 -66.22 7.69
N GLN A 71 -10.27 -66.86 6.70
CA GLN A 71 -9.67 -67.08 5.38
C GLN A 71 -9.67 -65.77 4.56
N LEU A 72 -8.88 -65.66 3.48
CA LEU A 72 -8.79 -64.42 2.68
C LEU A 72 -9.50 -64.58 1.34
N ALA A 73 -10.42 -63.67 1.03
CA ALA A 73 -11.10 -63.57 -0.26
C ALA A 73 -10.69 -62.28 -0.98
N ILE A 74 -10.06 -62.44 -2.14
CA ILE A 74 -9.66 -61.32 -2.99
C ILE A 74 -10.80 -61.06 -3.96
N ILE A 75 -11.50 -59.94 -3.77
CA ILE A 75 -12.70 -59.58 -4.53
C ILE A 75 -12.36 -58.56 -5.61
N GLY A 76 -12.85 -58.80 -6.82
CA GLY A 76 -12.80 -57.81 -7.88
C GLY A 76 -13.37 -58.33 -9.19
N PRO A 77 -13.75 -57.45 -10.12
CA PRO A 77 -14.20 -57.83 -11.46
C PRO A 77 -13.11 -58.59 -12.24
N PRO A 78 -13.42 -59.22 -13.38
CA PRO A 78 -12.38 -59.71 -14.29
C PRO A 78 -11.38 -58.59 -14.61
N ALA A 79 -10.10 -58.94 -14.75
CA ALA A 79 -9.00 -57.97 -14.95
C ALA A 79 -8.70 -57.05 -13.74
N SER A 80 -9.23 -57.34 -12.55
CA SER A 80 -8.94 -56.56 -11.34
C SER A 80 -7.59 -56.86 -10.70
N GLY A 81 -6.93 -57.96 -11.07
CA GLY A 81 -5.63 -58.38 -10.51
C GLY A 81 -5.69 -59.51 -9.47
N ARG A 82 -6.83 -60.20 -9.29
CA ARG A 82 -6.99 -61.23 -8.24
C ARG A 82 -5.95 -62.35 -8.36
N SER A 83 -5.79 -62.93 -9.54
CA SER A 83 -4.80 -63.98 -9.81
C SER A 83 -3.35 -63.49 -9.67
N LEU A 84 -3.11 -62.19 -9.90
CA LEU A 84 -1.80 -61.59 -9.67
C LEU A 84 -1.48 -61.52 -8.18
N VAL A 85 -2.44 -61.14 -7.34
CA VAL A 85 -2.24 -61.15 -5.88
C VAL A 85 -1.93 -62.56 -5.37
N LEU A 86 -2.59 -63.61 -5.90
CA LEU A 86 -2.23 -65.00 -5.58
C LEU A 86 -0.78 -65.32 -5.98
N ALA A 87 -0.32 -64.83 -7.13
CA ALA A 87 1.08 -64.99 -7.56
C ALA A 87 2.06 -64.20 -6.68
N GLN A 88 1.69 -63.01 -6.19
CA GLN A 88 2.50 -62.23 -5.24
C GLN A 88 2.67 -62.97 -3.90
N ILE A 89 1.60 -63.61 -3.39
CA ILE A 89 1.66 -64.44 -2.19
C ILE A 89 2.60 -65.64 -2.41
N ALA A 90 2.51 -66.29 -3.57
CA ALA A 90 3.40 -67.39 -3.92
C ALA A 90 4.87 -66.95 -4.06
N GLN A 91 5.12 -65.76 -4.60
CA GLN A 91 6.46 -65.20 -4.74
C GLN A 91 7.06 -64.89 -3.36
N ARG A 92 6.32 -64.23 -2.47
CA ARG A 92 6.76 -63.99 -1.07
C ARG A 92 7.05 -65.29 -0.34
N TRP A 93 6.21 -66.32 -0.53
CA TRP A 93 6.43 -67.64 0.02
C TRP A 93 7.75 -68.28 -0.45
N LEU A 94 8.14 -68.10 -1.72
CA LEU A 94 9.45 -68.55 -2.18
C LEU A 94 10.61 -67.78 -1.56
N THR A 95 10.44 -66.47 -1.35
CA THR A 95 11.44 -65.56 -0.76
C THR A 95 11.65 -65.82 0.73
N ASP A 96 10.58 -65.95 1.51
CA ASP A 96 10.61 -66.07 2.98
C ASP A 96 10.96 -67.49 3.45
N GLN A 97 10.92 -68.48 2.56
CA GLN A 97 11.20 -69.90 2.82
C GLN A 97 10.53 -70.50 4.08
N PRO A 98 9.21 -70.33 4.26
CA PRO A 98 8.53 -70.84 5.45
C PRO A 98 8.46 -72.37 5.45
N SER A 99 8.31 -72.98 6.64
CA SER A 99 8.17 -74.43 6.81
C SER A 99 6.81 -74.99 6.35
N VAL A 100 5.86 -74.12 6.01
CA VAL A 100 4.48 -74.48 5.64
C VAL A 100 4.34 -74.67 4.13
N PRO A 101 3.87 -75.83 3.63
CA PRO A 101 3.67 -76.07 2.20
C PRO A 101 2.57 -75.18 1.59
N LEU A 102 2.85 -74.64 0.40
CA LEU A 102 1.89 -73.92 -0.45
C LEU A 102 1.40 -74.83 -1.56
N VAL A 103 0.08 -74.89 -1.75
CA VAL A 103 -0.54 -75.66 -2.82
C VAL A 103 -1.56 -74.80 -3.56
N ARG A 104 -1.38 -74.71 -4.88
CA ARG A 104 -2.32 -74.03 -5.77
C ARG A 104 -3.39 -75.02 -6.25
N LEU A 105 -4.65 -74.61 -6.19
CA LEU A 105 -5.80 -75.36 -6.68
C LEU A 105 -6.50 -74.55 -7.78
N LEU A 106 -6.34 -75.00 -9.02
CA LEU A 106 -7.05 -74.46 -10.19
C LEU A 106 -8.34 -75.23 -10.37
N LEU A 107 -9.47 -74.64 -9.98
CA LEU A 107 -10.73 -75.39 -9.94
C LEU A 107 -11.25 -75.74 -11.34
N SER A 108 -10.96 -74.90 -12.36
CA SER A 108 -11.35 -75.17 -13.74
C SER A 108 -10.75 -76.47 -14.30
N GLU A 109 -9.57 -76.87 -13.83
CA GLU A 109 -8.85 -78.05 -14.29
C GLU A 109 -9.04 -79.26 -13.37
N LEU A 110 -9.08 -79.01 -12.06
CA LEU A 110 -9.12 -80.06 -11.05
C LEU A 110 -10.54 -80.56 -10.80
N ASP A 111 -11.56 -79.73 -11.04
CA ASP A 111 -12.93 -80.13 -10.75
C ASP A 111 -13.41 -81.22 -11.69
N THR A 112 -13.86 -82.32 -11.11
CA THR A 112 -14.51 -83.42 -11.82
C THR A 112 -15.86 -83.67 -11.17
N PRO A 113 -16.96 -83.70 -11.94
CA PRO A 113 -18.30 -83.79 -11.38
C PRO A 113 -18.53 -85.10 -10.59
N SER A 114 -17.75 -86.14 -10.88
CA SER A 114 -17.77 -87.44 -10.19
C SER A 114 -17.06 -87.47 -8.84
N LEU A 115 -16.29 -86.43 -8.48
CA LEU A 115 -15.55 -86.35 -7.21
C LEU A 115 -16.07 -85.21 -6.32
N THR A 116 -16.01 -85.43 -5.00
CA THR A 116 -16.29 -84.37 -4.02
C THR A 116 -15.12 -83.40 -3.92
N PRO A 117 -15.34 -82.11 -3.61
CA PRO A 117 -14.25 -81.15 -3.36
C PRO A 117 -13.19 -81.66 -2.39
N ARG A 118 -13.61 -82.36 -1.32
CA ARG A 118 -12.72 -83.03 -0.37
C ARG A 118 -11.78 -84.02 -1.06
N ALA A 119 -12.31 -84.91 -1.89
CA ALA A 119 -11.51 -85.91 -2.61
C ALA A 119 -10.54 -85.27 -3.61
N ILE A 120 -10.97 -84.18 -4.27
CA ILE A 120 -10.15 -83.43 -5.22
C ILE A 120 -8.98 -82.75 -4.50
N THR A 121 -9.23 -82.07 -3.38
CA THR A 121 -8.19 -81.42 -2.57
C THR A 121 -7.20 -82.44 -2.01
N VAL A 122 -7.67 -83.58 -1.46
CA VAL A 122 -6.78 -84.65 -0.96
C VAL A 122 -5.91 -85.20 -2.09
N ARG A 123 -6.50 -85.50 -3.25
CA ARG A 123 -5.77 -86.02 -4.41
C ARG A 123 -4.70 -85.05 -4.91
N ALA A 124 -4.98 -83.74 -4.90
CA ALA A 124 -4.01 -82.71 -5.27
C ALA A 124 -2.81 -82.68 -4.30
N LEU A 125 -3.07 -82.83 -2.99
CA LEU A 125 -2.03 -82.86 -1.94
C LEU A 125 -1.20 -84.14 -1.98
N THR A 126 -1.82 -85.30 -2.22
CA THR A 126 -1.12 -86.59 -2.32
C THR A 126 -0.18 -86.62 -3.53
N LYS A 127 -0.56 -86.03 -4.66
CA LYS A 127 0.33 -85.88 -5.85
C LYS A 127 1.64 -85.15 -5.54
N LEU A 128 1.63 -84.28 -4.54
CA LEU A 128 2.81 -83.51 -4.10
C LEU A 128 3.59 -84.19 -2.95
N ASN A 129 3.28 -85.44 -2.62
CA ASN A 129 3.90 -86.23 -1.54
C ASN A 129 3.77 -85.59 -0.13
N LEU A 130 2.72 -84.80 0.13
CA LEU A 130 2.59 -84.01 1.36
C LEU A 130 1.98 -84.75 2.57
N ALA A 131 1.28 -85.86 2.36
CA ALA A 131 0.87 -86.91 3.32
C ALA A 131 -0.21 -87.78 2.64
N PRO A 132 -0.41 -89.05 3.03
CA PRO A 132 -1.45 -89.88 2.44
C PRO A 132 -2.88 -89.42 2.80
N ASN A 133 -3.09 -88.74 3.94
CA ASN A 133 -4.42 -88.22 4.33
C ASN A 133 -4.35 -86.88 5.11
N PRO A 134 -4.08 -85.75 4.44
CA PRO A 134 -3.67 -84.49 5.08
C PRO A 134 -4.74 -83.80 5.94
N LEU A 135 -6.03 -84.00 5.62
CA LEU A 135 -7.16 -83.47 6.41
C LEU A 135 -7.24 -84.12 7.81
N GLU A 136 -7.03 -85.44 7.89
CA GLU A 136 -7.09 -86.19 9.15
C GLU A 136 -5.86 -85.95 10.04
N HIS A 137 -4.75 -85.53 9.44
CA HIS A 137 -3.50 -85.23 10.15
C HIS A 137 -3.33 -83.74 10.45
N ASN A 138 -4.35 -82.91 10.19
CA ASN A 138 -4.36 -81.46 10.41
C ASN A 138 -3.07 -80.77 9.91
N LEU A 139 -2.64 -81.09 8.69
CA LEU A 139 -1.41 -80.58 8.11
C LEU A 139 -1.47 -79.05 7.97
N SER A 140 -0.51 -78.30 8.53
CA SER A 140 -0.39 -76.87 8.22
C SER A 140 -0.09 -76.69 6.72
N CYS A 141 -0.93 -75.96 5.98
CA CYS A 141 -0.70 -75.64 4.57
C CYS A 141 -1.41 -74.34 4.14
N LEU A 142 -0.88 -73.69 3.10
CA LEU A 142 -1.53 -72.56 2.43
C LEU A 142 -2.14 -73.02 1.10
N LEU A 143 -3.45 -72.88 0.93
CA LEU A 143 -4.19 -73.21 -0.28
C LEU A 143 -4.50 -71.93 -1.05
N LEU A 144 -3.96 -71.79 -2.27
CA LEU A 144 -4.31 -70.71 -3.19
C LEU A 144 -5.33 -71.24 -4.20
N ILE A 145 -6.54 -70.68 -4.21
CA ILE A 145 -7.66 -71.16 -5.04
C ILE A 145 -8.04 -70.12 -6.08
N ASP A 146 -8.11 -70.55 -7.35
CA ASP A 146 -8.50 -69.71 -8.49
C ASP A 146 -9.53 -70.45 -9.37
N ASP A 147 -10.09 -69.73 -10.36
CA ASP A 147 -11.04 -70.22 -11.37
C ASP A 147 -12.41 -70.70 -10.84
N TRP A 148 -12.83 -70.25 -9.65
CA TRP A 148 -14.16 -70.60 -9.11
C TRP A 148 -15.31 -70.11 -10.01
N GLU A 149 -15.14 -68.95 -10.64
CA GLU A 149 -16.14 -68.34 -11.53
C GLU A 149 -16.27 -69.03 -12.89
N ASP A 150 -15.36 -69.96 -13.22
CA ASP A 150 -15.42 -70.76 -14.44
C ASP A 150 -16.15 -72.10 -14.22
N LEU A 151 -16.43 -72.46 -12.97
CA LEU A 151 -17.25 -73.63 -12.65
C LEU A 151 -18.72 -73.42 -13.10
N PRO A 152 -19.44 -74.48 -13.48
CA PRO A 152 -20.89 -74.42 -13.65
C PRO A 152 -21.59 -73.96 -12.37
N LEU A 153 -22.68 -73.20 -12.47
CA LEU A 153 -23.44 -72.66 -11.32
C LEU A 153 -23.75 -73.74 -10.26
N ALA A 154 -24.12 -74.95 -10.70
CA ALA A 154 -24.40 -76.07 -9.81
C ALA A 154 -23.17 -76.56 -9.01
N ARG A 155 -21.96 -76.47 -9.58
CA ARG A 155 -20.70 -76.86 -8.91
C ARG A 155 -20.19 -75.77 -7.97
N ARG A 156 -20.42 -74.50 -8.29
CA ARG A 156 -20.01 -73.35 -7.46
C ARG A 156 -20.52 -73.43 -6.04
N GLY A 157 -21.80 -73.74 -5.86
CA GLY A 157 -22.42 -73.88 -4.53
C GLY A 157 -21.87 -75.04 -3.71
N ILE A 158 -21.41 -76.12 -4.36
CA ILE A 158 -20.81 -77.28 -3.68
C ILE A 158 -19.40 -76.94 -3.18
N TRP A 159 -18.60 -76.27 -4.01
CA TRP A 159 -17.27 -75.78 -3.62
C TRP A 159 -17.34 -74.71 -2.54
N GLN A 160 -18.27 -73.76 -2.65
CA GLN A 160 -18.47 -72.72 -1.64
C GLN A 160 -18.74 -73.32 -0.26
N ARG A 161 -19.71 -74.26 -0.17
CA ARG A 161 -20.03 -74.95 1.11
C ARG A 161 -18.86 -75.72 1.69
N PHE A 162 -18.01 -76.31 0.85
CA PHE A 162 -16.82 -77.02 1.31
C PHE A 162 -15.78 -76.06 1.89
N LEU A 163 -15.50 -74.95 1.20
CA LEU A 163 -14.47 -73.99 1.61
C LEU A 163 -14.86 -73.17 2.83
N THR A 164 -16.13 -72.75 2.94
CA THR A 164 -16.61 -72.02 4.13
C THR A 164 -16.61 -72.91 5.39
N GLY A 165 -16.88 -74.21 5.25
CA GLY A 165 -16.80 -75.19 6.34
C GLY A 165 -15.40 -75.77 6.58
N LEU A 166 -14.37 -75.30 5.86
CA LEU A 166 -13.04 -75.91 5.90
C LEU A 166 -12.28 -75.57 7.18
N ALA A 167 -12.44 -74.35 7.72
CA ALA A 167 -11.74 -73.91 8.93
C ALA A 167 -12.11 -74.76 10.17
N GLU A 168 -13.35 -75.24 10.27
CA GLU A 168 -13.80 -76.12 11.37
C GLU A 168 -13.18 -77.52 11.28
N ARG A 169 -12.96 -78.02 10.06
CA ARG A 169 -12.51 -79.40 9.80
C ARG A 169 -11.00 -79.50 9.62
N TRP A 170 -10.35 -78.39 9.28
CA TRP A 170 -8.91 -78.30 9.01
C TRP A 170 -8.36 -76.95 9.49
N PRO A 171 -8.25 -76.73 10.81
CA PRO A 171 -7.94 -75.42 11.39
C PRO A 171 -6.51 -74.91 11.09
N GLN A 172 -5.56 -75.80 10.76
CA GLN A 172 -4.20 -75.41 10.36
C GLN A 172 -4.05 -75.09 8.86
N ALA A 173 -5.09 -75.31 8.04
CA ALA A 173 -5.08 -74.82 6.67
C ALA A 173 -5.49 -73.34 6.62
N ARG A 174 -4.80 -72.58 5.77
CA ARG A 174 -5.21 -71.23 5.37
C ARG A 174 -5.57 -71.24 3.89
N VAL A 175 -6.66 -70.55 3.54
CA VAL A 175 -7.16 -70.48 2.17
C VAL A 175 -7.15 -69.03 1.74
N VAL A 176 -6.62 -68.80 0.53
CA VAL A 176 -6.76 -67.54 -0.19
C VAL A 176 -7.47 -67.84 -1.50
N ILE A 177 -8.61 -67.21 -1.73
CA ILE A 177 -9.45 -67.45 -2.92
C ILE A 177 -9.71 -66.17 -3.71
N ALA A 178 -9.69 -66.27 -5.04
CA ALA A 178 -10.14 -65.21 -5.95
C ALA A 178 -11.67 -65.32 -6.19
N LEU A 179 -12.42 -64.25 -5.92
CA LEU A 179 -13.88 -64.21 -6.07
C LEU A 179 -14.39 -63.00 -6.87
N PRO A 180 -15.49 -63.13 -7.65
CA PRO A 180 -16.10 -62.01 -8.37
C PRO A 180 -16.77 -61.00 -7.43
N PRO A 181 -17.03 -59.76 -7.89
CA PRO A 181 -17.64 -58.73 -7.06
C PRO A 181 -19.07 -59.15 -6.67
N GLY A 182 -19.41 -59.05 -5.38
CA GLY A 182 -20.70 -59.47 -4.82
C GLY A 182 -20.66 -60.80 -4.06
N GLU A 183 -19.58 -61.58 -4.18
CA GLU A 183 -19.41 -62.85 -3.46
C GLU A 183 -18.82 -62.63 -2.06
N LEU A 184 -19.67 -62.25 -1.10
CA LEU A 184 -19.29 -62.00 0.30
C LEU A 184 -19.53 -63.25 1.16
N TRP A 185 -18.56 -64.15 1.19
CA TRP A 185 -18.68 -65.43 1.91
C TRP A 185 -18.37 -65.31 3.41
N PRO A 186 -19.15 -65.96 4.30
CA PRO A 186 -18.87 -65.98 5.74
C PRO A 186 -17.58 -66.74 6.06
N GLY A 187 -16.85 -66.30 7.09
CA GLY A 187 -15.55 -66.88 7.47
C GLY A 187 -14.36 -66.42 6.62
N PHE A 188 -14.61 -65.57 5.62
CA PHE A 188 -13.59 -64.92 4.81
C PHE A 188 -13.51 -63.42 5.11
N ARG A 189 -12.31 -62.86 5.15
CA ARG A 189 -12.05 -61.43 5.04
C ARG A 189 -12.02 -61.05 3.57
N HIS A 190 -12.83 -60.07 3.17
CA HIS A 190 -12.93 -59.63 1.78
C HIS A 190 -12.07 -58.39 1.53
N HIS A 191 -11.23 -58.44 0.50
CA HIS A 191 -10.46 -57.27 0.06
C HIS A 191 -10.76 -56.94 -1.40
N ALA A 192 -11.29 -55.74 -1.64
CA ALA A 192 -11.57 -55.24 -2.98
C ALA A 192 -10.32 -54.58 -3.60
N ILE A 193 -9.91 -55.04 -4.79
CA ILE A 193 -8.66 -54.59 -5.44
C ILE A 193 -8.86 -53.59 -6.58
N ALA A 194 -10.11 -53.28 -6.96
CA ALA A 194 -10.44 -52.35 -8.03
C ALA A 194 -11.75 -51.58 -7.72
N PRO A 195 -11.89 -50.30 -8.10
CA PRO A 195 -10.92 -49.47 -8.86
C PRO A 195 -9.74 -48.96 -8.01
N LEU A 196 -8.64 -48.54 -8.66
CA LEU A 196 -7.47 -47.99 -7.96
C LEU A 196 -7.73 -46.52 -7.54
N PRO A 197 -7.51 -46.14 -6.27
CA PRO A 197 -7.52 -44.73 -5.87
C PRO A 197 -6.34 -43.97 -6.49
N ALA A 198 -6.47 -42.65 -6.64
CA ALA A 198 -5.49 -41.80 -7.33
C ALA A 198 -4.06 -41.95 -6.78
N GLU A 199 -3.91 -42.01 -5.45
CA GLU A 199 -2.60 -42.23 -4.79
C GLU A 199 -1.95 -43.56 -5.18
N ARG A 200 -2.73 -44.64 -5.28
CA ARG A 200 -2.21 -45.95 -5.70
C ARG A 200 -1.94 -46.00 -7.19
N LEU A 201 -2.76 -45.33 -8.00
CA LEU A 201 -2.51 -45.21 -9.44
C LEU A 201 -1.16 -44.51 -9.70
N ILE A 202 -0.83 -43.44 -8.98
CA ILE A 202 0.50 -42.79 -9.06
C ILE A 202 1.61 -43.79 -8.72
N ALA A 203 1.44 -44.55 -7.64
CA ALA A 203 2.41 -45.56 -7.20
C ALA A 203 2.58 -46.71 -8.21
N TRP A 204 1.53 -47.05 -8.96
CA TRP A 204 1.58 -48.01 -10.07
C TRP A 204 2.28 -47.41 -11.29
N ILE A 205 1.96 -46.16 -11.66
CA ILE A 205 2.57 -45.46 -12.78
C ILE A 205 4.09 -45.35 -12.57
N GLN A 206 4.52 -44.94 -11.38
CA GLN A 206 5.95 -44.82 -11.02
C GLN A 206 6.72 -46.15 -11.19
N ARG A 207 6.08 -47.29 -10.90
CA ARG A 207 6.72 -48.62 -10.99
C ARG A 207 6.69 -49.19 -12.40
N LEU A 208 5.56 -49.07 -13.09
CA LEU A 208 5.33 -49.71 -14.39
C LEU A 208 5.85 -48.85 -15.56
N PHE A 209 6.01 -47.55 -15.37
CA PHE A 209 6.55 -46.60 -16.36
C PHE A 209 7.78 -45.87 -15.81
N PRO A 210 8.88 -46.57 -15.48
CA PRO A 210 10.04 -45.98 -14.80
C PRO A 210 10.77 -44.91 -15.62
N HIS A 211 10.56 -44.87 -16.93
CA HIS A 211 11.19 -43.93 -17.86
C HIS A 211 10.29 -42.76 -18.26
N SER A 212 9.18 -42.55 -17.57
CA SER A 212 8.22 -41.49 -17.89
C SER A 212 7.87 -40.66 -16.66
N ASP A 213 7.72 -39.34 -16.85
CA ASP A 213 7.40 -38.42 -15.76
C ASP A 213 5.98 -38.69 -15.23
N PRO A 214 5.82 -39.06 -13.94
CA PRO A 214 4.50 -39.27 -13.33
C PRO A 214 3.60 -38.03 -13.45
N GLN A 215 4.16 -36.82 -13.41
CA GLN A 215 3.36 -35.59 -13.52
C GLN A 215 2.80 -35.37 -14.93
N ALA A 216 3.43 -35.94 -15.96
CA ALA A 216 2.94 -35.91 -17.33
C ALA A 216 1.91 -37.00 -17.63
N ILE A 217 2.04 -38.18 -17.00
CA ILE A 217 1.16 -39.33 -17.26
C ILE A 217 -0.15 -39.25 -16.46
N VAL A 218 -0.09 -38.83 -15.18
CA VAL A 218 -1.27 -38.83 -14.30
C VAL A 218 -2.45 -38.05 -14.91
N PRO A 219 -2.28 -36.85 -15.48
CA PRO A 219 -3.37 -36.12 -16.15
C PRO A 219 -3.97 -36.87 -17.34
N LEU A 220 -3.22 -37.77 -18.00
CA LEU A 220 -3.74 -38.58 -19.11
C LEU A 220 -4.77 -39.60 -18.62
N PHE A 221 -4.66 -40.09 -17.38
CA PHE A 221 -5.65 -40.97 -16.74
C PHE A 221 -6.87 -40.23 -16.17
N GLU A 222 -6.88 -38.90 -16.27
CA GLU A 222 -8.01 -38.04 -15.89
C GLU A 222 -8.84 -37.57 -17.08
N ARG A 223 -8.46 -37.97 -18.31
CA ARG A 223 -9.12 -37.62 -19.56
C ARG A 223 -9.30 -38.84 -20.44
N ASP A 224 -10.21 -38.75 -21.42
CA ASP A 224 -10.28 -39.75 -22.47
C ASP A 224 -8.97 -39.76 -23.27
N PRO A 225 -8.48 -40.93 -23.70
CA PRO A 225 -9.13 -42.25 -23.61
C PRO A 225 -8.73 -43.10 -22.39
N LEU A 226 -7.83 -42.63 -21.52
CA LEU A 226 -7.25 -43.47 -20.46
C LEU A 226 -8.03 -43.43 -19.13
N ILE A 227 -9.03 -42.55 -19.01
CA ILE A 227 -9.89 -42.47 -17.82
C ILE A 227 -10.62 -43.78 -17.49
N LEU A 228 -10.81 -44.67 -18.47
CA LEU A 228 -11.37 -46.00 -18.25
C LEU A 228 -10.34 -46.99 -17.68
N LEU A 229 -9.06 -46.80 -17.99
CA LEU A 229 -8.00 -47.77 -17.69
C LEU A 229 -7.61 -47.77 -16.20
N ARG A 230 -7.95 -46.71 -15.46
CA ARG A 230 -7.78 -46.64 -13.99
C ARG A 230 -8.77 -47.53 -13.22
N GLU A 231 -9.84 -47.98 -13.88
CA GLU A 231 -10.87 -48.80 -13.22
C GLU A 231 -10.38 -50.22 -12.96
N ARG A 232 -9.40 -50.70 -13.72
CA ARG A 232 -8.91 -52.07 -13.62
C ARG A 232 -7.39 -52.14 -13.68
N PRO A 233 -6.73 -52.64 -12.62
CA PRO A 233 -5.29 -52.84 -12.56
C PRO A 233 -4.66 -53.57 -13.76
N ALA A 234 -5.32 -54.60 -14.31
CA ALA A 234 -4.78 -55.31 -15.47
C ALA A 234 -4.66 -54.42 -16.71
N GLU A 235 -5.54 -53.43 -16.87
CA GLU A 235 -5.52 -52.53 -18.03
C GLU A 235 -4.32 -51.57 -17.95
N VAL A 236 -3.92 -51.15 -16.74
CA VAL A 236 -2.68 -50.39 -16.52
C VAL A 236 -1.44 -51.25 -16.88
N MET A 237 -1.48 -52.55 -16.59
CA MET A 237 -0.39 -53.48 -16.95
C MET A 237 -0.33 -53.76 -18.45
N LEU A 238 -1.49 -53.99 -19.09
CA LEU A 238 -1.57 -54.12 -20.54
C LEU A 238 -1.06 -52.86 -21.23
N LEU A 239 -1.36 -51.70 -20.68
CA LEU A 239 -0.85 -50.43 -21.17
C LEU A 239 0.67 -50.35 -21.01
N ALA A 240 1.23 -50.71 -19.86
CA ALA A 240 2.68 -50.74 -19.65
C ALA A 240 3.41 -51.68 -20.63
N LEU A 241 2.80 -52.82 -20.98
CA LEU A 241 3.34 -53.77 -21.95
C LEU A 241 3.29 -53.25 -23.40
N THR A 242 2.20 -52.57 -23.77
CA THR A 242 1.91 -52.24 -25.19
C THR A 242 2.27 -50.81 -25.58
N GLN A 243 2.31 -49.88 -24.62
CA GLN A 243 2.58 -48.46 -24.84
C GLN A 243 3.97 -48.21 -25.45
N PRO A 244 5.06 -48.87 -25.03
CA PRO A 244 6.38 -48.69 -25.62
C PRO A 244 6.43 -49.04 -27.12
N LEU A 245 5.52 -49.91 -27.58
CA LEU A 245 5.51 -50.45 -28.94
C LEU A 245 4.54 -49.70 -29.87
N SER A 246 3.43 -49.20 -29.34
CA SER A 246 2.29 -48.71 -30.15
C SER A 246 1.75 -47.35 -29.70
N GLY A 247 2.43 -46.69 -28.75
CA GLY A 247 1.98 -45.44 -28.15
C GLY A 247 0.68 -45.60 -27.34
N TRP A 248 0.01 -44.49 -27.06
CA TRP A 248 -1.22 -44.50 -26.26
C TRP A 248 -2.43 -45.04 -27.07
N PRO A 249 -3.29 -45.88 -26.46
CA PRO A 249 -4.48 -46.41 -27.12
C PRO A 249 -5.55 -45.33 -27.26
N VAL A 250 -6.35 -45.38 -28.33
CA VAL A 250 -7.45 -44.43 -28.58
C VAL A 250 -8.77 -44.84 -27.94
N SER A 251 -8.86 -46.07 -27.46
CA SER A 251 -9.98 -46.60 -26.67
C SER A 251 -9.50 -47.79 -25.85
N ARG A 252 -10.28 -48.20 -24.85
CA ARG A 252 -9.98 -49.42 -24.09
C ARG A 252 -10.07 -50.66 -24.98
N ALA A 253 -11.01 -50.73 -25.93
CA ALA A 253 -11.04 -51.80 -26.94
C ALA A 253 -9.74 -51.89 -27.76
N ALA A 254 -9.18 -50.75 -28.20
CA ALA A 254 -7.91 -50.71 -28.92
C ALA A 254 -6.72 -51.17 -28.06
N LEU A 255 -6.74 -50.90 -26.74
CA LEU A 255 -5.74 -51.44 -25.81
C LEU A 255 -5.78 -52.97 -25.78
N TYR A 256 -6.98 -53.55 -25.65
CA TYR A 256 -7.13 -55.01 -25.64
C TYR A 256 -6.76 -55.65 -26.98
N GLU A 257 -7.04 -54.99 -28.11
CA GLU A 257 -6.61 -55.44 -29.44
C GLU A 257 -5.09 -55.48 -29.57
N ARG A 258 -4.41 -54.41 -29.16
CA ARG A 258 -2.95 -54.33 -29.13
C ARG A 258 -2.36 -55.38 -28.20
N ALA A 259 -2.95 -55.55 -27.02
CA ALA A 259 -2.54 -56.57 -26.06
C ALA A 259 -2.73 -57.99 -26.61
N ALA A 260 -3.84 -58.26 -27.29
CA ALA A 260 -4.11 -59.55 -27.92
C ALA A 260 -3.10 -59.85 -29.04
N THR A 261 -2.80 -58.85 -29.87
CA THR A 261 -1.78 -58.94 -30.93
C THR A 261 -0.40 -59.18 -30.34
N PHE A 262 -0.06 -58.46 -29.26
CA PHE A 262 1.21 -58.63 -28.54
C PHE A 262 1.33 -60.02 -27.89
N ALA A 263 0.25 -60.53 -27.29
CA ALA A 263 0.23 -61.83 -26.63
C ALA A 263 0.17 -63.02 -27.61
N ALA A 264 -0.41 -62.86 -28.80
CA ALA A 264 -0.60 -63.94 -29.77
C ALA A 264 0.65 -64.81 -30.07
N PRO A 265 1.83 -64.25 -30.39
CA PRO A 265 3.03 -65.06 -30.66
C PRO A 265 3.60 -65.74 -29.40
N LEU A 266 3.40 -65.15 -28.22
CA LEU A 266 3.85 -65.73 -26.94
C LEU A 266 2.98 -66.93 -26.56
N LEU A 267 1.67 -66.82 -26.80
CA LEU A 267 0.71 -67.89 -26.53
C LEU A 267 0.82 -69.05 -27.53
N ALA A 268 1.25 -68.79 -28.77
CA ALA A 268 1.48 -69.83 -29.77
C ALA A 268 2.68 -70.74 -29.47
N ASN A 269 3.65 -70.26 -28.67
CA ASN A 269 4.90 -70.96 -28.37
C ASN A 269 4.94 -71.61 -26.97
N LEU A 270 3.84 -71.56 -26.20
CA LEU A 270 3.77 -72.23 -24.89
C LEU A 270 3.48 -73.74 -25.09
N PRO A 271 4.38 -74.64 -24.65
CA PRO A 271 4.24 -76.08 -24.91
C PRO A 271 3.06 -76.74 -24.17
N ASP A 272 2.50 -76.10 -23.14
CA ASP A 272 1.24 -76.47 -22.50
C ASP A 272 0.39 -75.22 -22.26
N GLN A 273 -0.83 -75.18 -22.80
CA GLN A 273 -1.80 -74.10 -22.51
C GLN A 273 -2.26 -74.05 -21.03
N GLU A 274 -1.74 -74.94 -20.20
CA GLU A 274 -2.07 -75.11 -18.78
C GLU A 274 -1.42 -74.04 -17.87
N SER A 275 -0.32 -73.39 -18.28
CA SER A 275 0.47 -72.51 -17.39
C SER A 275 -0.02 -71.05 -17.26
N TRP A 276 -0.60 -70.44 -18.31
CA TRP A 276 -0.99 -69.02 -18.29
C TRP A 276 -2.31 -68.78 -17.54
N ARG A 277 -2.29 -68.08 -16.40
CA ARG A 277 -3.53 -67.79 -15.65
C ARG A 277 -3.72 -66.31 -15.34
N ILE A 278 -2.64 -65.55 -15.13
CA ILE A 278 -2.77 -64.13 -14.85
C ILE A 278 -3.25 -63.39 -16.11
N GLY A 279 -4.51 -62.94 -16.10
CA GLY A 279 -5.13 -62.20 -17.22
C GLY A 279 -5.90 -63.06 -18.23
N ARG A 280 -5.92 -64.40 -18.09
CA ARG A 280 -6.58 -65.33 -19.03
C ARG A 280 -8.08 -65.06 -19.18
N THR A 281 -8.80 -64.88 -18.08
CA THR A 281 -10.25 -64.60 -18.10
C THR A 281 -10.54 -63.27 -18.80
N ALA A 282 -9.72 -62.24 -18.59
CA ALA A 282 -9.90 -60.95 -19.26
C ALA A 282 -9.70 -61.08 -20.78
N TYR A 283 -8.69 -61.85 -21.21
CA TYR A 283 -8.44 -62.16 -22.61
C TYR A 283 -9.60 -62.94 -23.26
N GLN A 284 -10.14 -63.97 -22.60
CA GLN A 284 -11.30 -64.71 -23.11
C GLN A 284 -12.55 -63.84 -23.24
N ARG A 285 -12.78 -62.92 -22.29
CA ARG A 285 -13.90 -61.97 -22.36
C ARG A 285 -13.74 -60.99 -23.50
N TYR A 286 -12.51 -60.56 -23.80
CA TYR A 286 -12.22 -59.76 -24.97
C TYR A 286 -12.47 -60.52 -26.28
N GLN A 287 -12.02 -61.78 -26.40
CA GLN A 287 -12.31 -62.61 -27.58
C GLN A 287 -13.82 -62.74 -27.82
N GLN A 288 -14.59 -63.00 -26.76
CA GLN A 288 -16.06 -63.03 -26.83
C GLN A 288 -16.65 -61.69 -27.28
N ALA A 289 -16.05 -60.56 -26.90
CA ALA A 289 -16.50 -59.24 -27.32
C ALA A 289 -16.23 -58.99 -28.81
N ILE A 290 -15.08 -59.45 -29.33
CA ILE A 290 -14.74 -59.37 -30.75
C ILE A 290 -15.65 -60.28 -31.59
N GLU A 291 -15.90 -61.50 -31.13
CA GLU A 291 -16.86 -62.42 -31.77
C GLU A 291 -18.26 -61.81 -31.83
N LEU A 292 -18.70 -61.15 -30.75
CA LEU A 292 -19.98 -60.47 -30.70
C LEU A 292 -20.02 -59.23 -31.63
N ALA A 293 -18.94 -58.44 -31.66
CA ALA A 293 -18.82 -57.26 -32.52
C ALA A 293 -18.78 -57.59 -34.01
N ALA A 294 -18.28 -58.78 -34.38
CA ALA A 294 -18.20 -59.25 -35.76
C ALA A 294 -19.51 -59.84 -36.31
N GLN A 295 -20.53 -60.06 -35.46
CA GLN A 295 -21.80 -60.66 -35.88
C GLN A 295 -22.72 -59.64 -36.59
N PRO A 296 -23.12 -59.89 -37.85
CA PRO A 296 -23.99 -58.98 -38.59
C PRO A 296 -25.47 -59.03 -38.12
N ARG A 297 -25.87 -60.10 -37.41
CA ARG A 297 -27.21 -60.27 -36.80
C ARG A 297 -27.04 -60.83 -35.41
N LEU A 298 -27.58 -60.11 -34.43
CA LEU A 298 -27.45 -60.43 -33.00
C LEU A 298 -28.79 -60.85 -32.44
N ASP A 299 -28.83 -62.04 -31.82
CA ASP A 299 -30.01 -62.53 -31.11
C ASP A 299 -30.18 -61.79 -29.76
N PRO A 300 -31.30 -61.09 -29.53
CA PRO A 300 -31.57 -60.42 -28.25
C PRO A 300 -31.56 -61.37 -27.04
N ALA A 301 -31.88 -62.66 -27.23
CA ALA A 301 -31.86 -63.65 -26.15
C ALA A 301 -30.44 -63.93 -25.61
N ALA A 302 -29.42 -63.82 -26.47
CA ALA A 302 -28.02 -64.04 -26.08
C ALA A 302 -27.53 -63.04 -25.01
N PHE A 303 -28.10 -61.83 -24.97
CA PHE A 303 -27.82 -60.85 -23.93
C PHE A 303 -28.47 -61.24 -22.60
N ARG A 304 -29.69 -61.77 -22.63
CA ARG A 304 -30.43 -62.20 -21.42
C ARG A 304 -29.74 -63.39 -20.74
N ASP A 305 -29.33 -64.38 -21.53
CA ASP A 305 -28.77 -65.64 -21.02
C ASP A 305 -27.32 -65.50 -20.51
N ALA A 306 -26.63 -64.42 -20.87
CA ALA A 306 -25.32 -64.09 -20.34
C ALA A 306 -25.42 -63.62 -18.87
N GLY A 307 -24.57 -64.13 -17.98
CA GLY A 307 -24.52 -63.63 -16.59
C GLY A 307 -24.20 -62.12 -16.49
N PRO A 308 -24.62 -61.44 -15.41
CA PRO A 308 -24.54 -59.97 -15.29
C PRO A 308 -23.10 -59.44 -15.38
N HIS A 309 -22.11 -60.15 -14.81
CA HIS A 309 -20.70 -59.77 -14.92
C HIS A 309 -20.14 -59.94 -16.34
N ARG A 310 -20.67 -60.91 -17.11
CA ARG A 310 -20.30 -61.09 -18.52
C ARG A 310 -20.88 -59.94 -19.35
N ARG A 311 -22.16 -59.61 -19.16
CA ARG A 311 -22.81 -58.45 -19.82
C ARG A 311 -22.06 -57.16 -19.57
N ALA A 312 -21.71 -56.88 -18.32
CA ALA A 312 -21.05 -55.65 -17.88
C ALA A 312 -19.67 -55.41 -18.53
N LEU A 313 -19.01 -56.45 -19.03
CA LEU A 313 -17.67 -56.37 -19.63
C LEU A 313 -17.70 -56.58 -21.15
N VAL A 314 -18.39 -57.62 -21.62
CA VAL A 314 -18.38 -58.03 -23.03
C VAL A 314 -19.14 -57.05 -23.91
N ILE A 315 -20.29 -56.55 -23.45
CA ILE A 315 -21.15 -55.67 -24.26
C ILE A 315 -20.49 -54.32 -24.50
N PRO A 316 -19.96 -53.60 -23.48
CA PRO A 316 -19.30 -52.32 -23.73
C PRO A 316 -18.03 -52.48 -24.58
N LEU A 317 -17.25 -53.55 -24.38
CA LEU A 317 -16.06 -53.83 -25.20
C LEU A 317 -16.44 -54.16 -26.65
N ALA A 318 -17.51 -54.93 -26.87
CA ALA A 318 -18.01 -55.23 -28.22
C ALA A 318 -18.49 -53.95 -28.91
N PHE A 319 -19.14 -53.05 -28.16
CA PHE A 319 -19.55 -51.73 -28.66
C PHE A 319 -18.37 -50.87 -29.09
N GLY A 320 -17.28 -50.89 -28.32
CA GLY A 320 -16.04 -50.17 -28.63
C GLY A 320 -15.26 -50.77 -29.81
N ALA A 321 -15.34 -52.09 -30.02
CA ALA A 321 -14.64 -52.79 -31.10
C ALA A 321 -15.43 -52.89 -32.41
N ALA A 322 -16.76 -52.78 -32.36
CA ALA A 322 -17.61 -52.91 -33.54
C ALA A 322 -17.39 -51.74 -34.52
N PRO A 323 -17.26 -52.01 -35.84
CA PRO A 323 -17.18 -50.94 -36.83
C PRO A 323 -18.46 -50.08 -36.82
N ASP A 324 -19.63 -50.72 -36.75
CA ASP A 324 -20.95 -50.10 -36.57
C ASP A 324 -21.64 -50.63 -35.30
N PRO A 325 -21.94 -49.77 -34.30
CA PRO A 325 -22.59 -50.19 -33.07
C PRO A 325 -24.12 -50.26 -33.17
N HIS A 326 -24.75 -49.81 -34.27
CA HIS A 326 -26.20 -49.75 -34.41
C HIS A 326 -26.93 -51.10 -34.19
N PRO A 327 -26.41 -52.24 -34.70
CA PRO A 327 -26.99 -53.56 -34.43
C PRO A 327 -26.96 -53.94 -32.94
N LEU A 328 -25.90 -53.56 -32.22
CA LEU A 328 -25.77 -53.79 -30.77
C LEU A 328 -26.78 -52.95 -29.98
N ILE A 329 -26.97 -51.67 -30.35
CA ILE A 329 -27.96 -50.78 -29.72
C ILE A 329 -29.37 -51.36 -29.89
N THR A 330 -29.71 -51.74 -31.12
CA THR A 330 -31.04 -52.27 -31.45
C THR A 330 -31.33 -53.58 -30.72
N SER A 331 -30.34 -54.50 -30.69
CA SER A 331 -30.50 -55.79 -30.01
C SER A 331 -30.57 -55.65 -28.49
N LEU A 332 -29.79 -54.72 -27.90
CA LEU A 332 -29.91 -54.37 -26.48
C LEU A 332 -31.30 -53.81 -26.14
N TYR A 333 -31.87 -52.98 -27.01
CA TYR A 333 -33.21 -52.43 -26.82
C TYR A 333 -34.28 -53.53 -26.78
N ASN A 334 -34.08 -54.59 -27.57
CA ASN A 334 -34.99 -55.73 -27.73
C ASN A 334 -34.73 -56.91 -26.77
N SER A 335 -33.75 -56.82 -25.87
CA SER A 335 -33.28 -57.93 -25.02
C SER A 335 -34.16 -58.26 -23.79
N GLU A 336 -35.29 -57.55 -23.61
CA GLU A 336 -36.20 -57.60 -22.45
C GLU A 336 -35.52 -57.45 -21.07
N LEU A 337 -34.32 -56.85 -21.01
CA LEU A 337 -33.67 -56.48 -19.76
C LEU A 337 -34.45 -55.37 -19.04
N SER A 338 -34.27 -55.26 -17.72
CA SER A 338 -34.86 -54.15 -16.96
C SER A 338 -34.38 -52.80 -17.50
N PRO A 339 -35.23 -51.74 -17.52
CA PRO A 339 -34.84 -50.42 -18.03
C PRO A 339 -33.57 -49.87 -17.37
N ALA A 340 -33.42 -50.05 -16.05
CA ALA A 340 -32.24 -49.61 -15.31
C ALA A 340 -30.96 -50.35 -15.76
N GLU A 341 -31.01 -51.66 -15.92
CA GLU A 341 -29.86 -52.45 -16.38
C GLU A 341 -29.51 -52.13 -17.84
N ARG A 342 -30.52 -51.95 -18.71
CA ARG A 342 -30.33 -51.57 -20.11
C ARG A 342 -29.67 -50.21 -20.24
N LEU A 343 -30.17 -49.19 -19.54
CA LEU A 343 -29.61 -47.84 -19.57
C LEU A 343 -28.21 -47.79 -18.97
N LEU A 344 -27.93 -48.57 -17.92
CA LEU A 344 -26.59 -48.70 -17.36
C LEU A 344 -25.61 -49.35 -18.35
N LEU A 345 -26.04 -50.39 -19.08
CA LEU A 345 -25.24 -51.01 -20.14
C LEU A 345 -25.01 -50.03 -21.30
N LEU A 346 -26.02 -49.28 -21.72
CA LEU A 346 -25.89 -48.24 -22.74
C LEU A 346 -24.94 -47.12 -22.30
N ALA A 347 -25.02 -46.66 -21.05
CA ALA A 347 -24.10 -45.66 -20.50
C ALA A 347 -22.64 -46.18 -20.49
N ARG A 348 -22.42 -47.43 -20.09
CA ARG A 348 -21.10 -48.08 -20.15
C ARG A 348 -20.60 -48.20 -21.59
N SER A 349 -21.45 -48.61 -22.53
CA SER A 349 -21.13 -48.72 -23.95
C SER A 349 -20.79 -47.38 -24.61
N LEU A 350 -21.58 -46.33 -24.33
CA LEU A 350 -21.31 -44.98 -24.80
C LEU A 350 -19.99 -44.43 -24.24
N ARG A 351 -19.63 -44.79 -23.01
CA ARG A 351 -18.35 -44.41 -22.42
C ARG A 351 -17.16 -45.13 -23.09
N GLU A 352 -17.33 -46.35 -23.59
CA GLU A 352 -16.28 -47.06 -24.36
C GLU A 352 -16.06 -46.46 -25.75
N ARG A 353 -17.10 -45.86 -26.35
CA ARG A 353 -17.03 -45.14 -27.63
C ARG A 353 -17.68 -43.76 -27.51
N PRO A 354 -17.00 -42.78 -26.87
CA PRO A 354 -17.59 -41.48 -26.60
C PRO A 354 -17.81 -40.64 -27.86
N ARG A 355 -16.99 -40.87 -28.89
CA ARG A 355 -17.13 -40.27 -30.23
C ARG A 355 -18.03 -41.12 -31.11
N LEU A 356 -19.33 -41.04 -30.85
CA LEU A 356 -20.38 -41.62 -31.69
C LEU A 356 -21.06 -40.50 -32.48
N ASP A 357 -21.61 -40.82 -33.66
CA ASP A 357 -22.43 -39.88 -34.43
C ASP A 357 -23.45 -39.18 -33.51
N PRO A 358 -23.44 -37.83 -33.42
CA PRO A 358 -24.40 -37.06 -32.64
C PRO A 358 -25.87 -37.40 -32.89
N ALA A 359 -26.21 -37.87 -34.09
CA ALA A 359 -27.56 -38.33 -34.41
C ALA A 359 -27.97 -39.58 -33.60
N LEU A 360 -27.00 -40.43 -33.22
CA LEU A 360 -27.22 -41.66 -32.45
C LEU A 360 -26.98 -41.46 -30.95
N SER A 361 -25.98 -40.66 -30.55
CA SER A 361 -25.64 -40.47 -29.13
C SER A 361 -26.64 -39.58 -28.40
N ARG A 362 -27.17 -38.54 -29.05
CA ARG A 362 -28.09 -37.59 -28.40
C ARG A 362 -29.39 -38.23 -27.89
N PRO A 363 -30.16 -39.01 -28.69
CA PRO A 363 -31.39 -39.63 -28.19
C PRO A 363 -31.15 -40.54 -26.98
N LEU A 364 -30.00 -41.24 -26.97
CA LEU A 364 -29.59 -42.10 -25.86
C LEU A 364 -29.24 -41.28 -24.62
N ILE A 365 -28.55 -40.15 -24.77
CA ILE A 365 -28.27 -39.22 -23.68
C ILE A 365 -29.58 -38.66 -23.12
N ASP A 366 -30.52 -38.27 -23.98
CA ASP A 366 -31.83 -37.75 -23.56
C ASP A 366 -32.61 -38.82 -22.75
N GLU A 367 -32.63 -40.08 -23.19
CA GLU A 367 -33.26 -41.20 -22.46
C GLU A 367 -32.56 -41.46 -21.11
N ILE A 368 -31.23 -41.43 -21.08
CA ILE A 368 -30.44 -41.58 -19.84
C ILE A 368 -30.70 -40.41 -18.87
N CYS A 369 -30.81 -39.18 -19.39
CA CYS A 369 -31.11 -37.98 -18.58
C CYS A 369 -32.52 -37.99 -18.00
N GLN A 370 -33.51 -38.52 -18.74
CA GLN A 370 -34.88 -38.67 -18.24
C GLN A 370 -34.95 -39.66 -17.07
N HIS A 371 -34.12 -40.70 -17.08
CA HIS A 371 -34.07 -41.68 -15.99
C HIS A 371 -33.24 -41.20 -14.79
N GLY A 372 -32.12 -40.50 -15.04
CA GLY A 372 -31.20 -40.04 -14.00
C GLY A 372 -30.49 -41.20 -13.28
N GLY A 373 -29.90 -40.92 -12.12
CA GLY A 373 -29.30 -41.94 -11.25
C GLY A 373 -27.98 -42.54 -11.75
N GLU A 374 -27.78 -43.84 -11.48
CA GLU A 374 -26.53 -44.56 -11.78
C GLU A 374 -26.10 -44.52 -13.26
N PRO A 375 -27.01 -44.65 -14.26
CA PRO A 375 -26.64 -44.54 -15.67
C PRO A 375 -26.04 -43.18 -16.04
N LEU A 376 -26.64 -42.08 -15.58
CA LEU A 376 -26.16 -40.72 -15.88
C LEU A 376 -24.84 -40.44 -15.17
N SER A 377 -24.68 -40.88 -13.91
CA SER A 377 -23.40 -40.76 -13.20
C SER A 377 -22.29 -41.60 -13.86
N THR A 378 -22.64 -42.75 -14.43
CA THR A 378 -21.69 -43.60 -15.16
C THR A 378 -21.23 -42.93 -16.46
N LEU A 379 -22.12 -42.18 -17.11
CA LEU A 379 -21.84 -41.48 -18.36
C LEU A 379 -21.07 -40.15 -18.14
N ALA A 380 -21.18 -39.55 -16.95
CA ALA A 380 -20.64 -38.22 -16.64
C ALA A 380 -19.21 -37.93 -17.15
N PRO A 381 -18.23 -38.86 -17.04
CA PRO A 381 -16.87 -38.62 -17.52
C PRO A 381 -16.74 -38.45 -19.04
N ALA A 382 -17.65 -39.05 -19.82
CA ALA A 382 -17.66 -38.99 -21.29
C ALA A 382 -18.54 -37.86 -21.86
N LEU A 383 -19.39 -37.25 -21.01
CA LEU A 383 -20.26 -36.14 -21.40
C LEU A 383 -19.53 -34.95 -22.03
N PRO A 384 -18.33 -34.51 -21.57
CA PRO A 384 -17.63 -33.40 -22.21
C PRO A 384 -17.39 -33.62 -23.70
N VAL A 385 -16.88 -34.80 -24.08
CA VAL A 385 -16.58 -35.14 -25.48
C VAL A 385 -17.86 -35.21 -26.32
N MET A 386 -18.89 -35.89 -25.80
CA MET A 386 -20.19 -36.00 -26.50
C MET A 386 -20.86 -34.63 -26.69
N LEU A 387 -20.84 -33.79 -25.66
CA LEU A 387 -21.42 -32.45 -25.73
C LEU A 387 -20.67 -31.55 -26.71
N ILE A 388 -19.35 -31.69 -26.84
CA ILE A 388 -18.55 -30.99 -27.84
C ILE A 388 -18.97 -31.39 -29.25
N ASP A 389 -19.09 -32.68 -29.53
CA ASP A 389 -19.45 -33.20 -30.85
C ASP A 389 -20.91 -32.87 -31.22
N ILE A 390 -21.84 -32.97 -30.26
CA ILE A 390 -23.24 -32.55 -30.42
C ILE A 390 -23.33 -31.04 -30.65
N SER A 391 -22.55 -30.24 -29.91
CA SER A 391 -22.56 -28.78 -30.07
C SER A 391 -22.05 -28.30 -31.43
N ARG A 392 -21.14 -29.07 -32.06
CA ARG A 392 -20.60 -28.77 -33.40
C ARG A 392 -21.61 -29.09 -34.50
N THR A 393 -22.43 -30.12 -34.31
CA THR A 393 -23.37 -30.63 -35.33
C THR A 393 -24.78 -30.08 -35.18
N GLN A 394 -25.21 -29.76 -33.95
CA GLN A 394 -26.57 -29.34 -33.61
C GLN A 394 -26.55 -28.13 -32.65
N PRO A 395 -26.14 -26.93 -33.11
CA PRO A 395 -25.86 -25.78 -32.26
C PRO A 395 -27.09 -25.26 -31.48
N ASP A 396 -28.29 -25.36 -32.05
CA ASP A 396 -29.54 -24.86 -31.44
C ASP A 396 -29.96 -25.65 -30.19
N GLN A 397 -29.41 -26.86 -30.02
CA GLN A 397 -29.85 -27.83 -29.02
C GLN A 397 -28.83 -28.01 -27.89
N ARG A 398 -27.68 -27.32 -27.97
CA ARG A 398 -26.58 -27.46 -27.00
C ARG A 398 -26.94 -26.96 -25.59
N ASN A 399 -27.55 -25.77 -25.50
CA ASN A 399 -27.89 -25.12 -24.24
C ASN A 399 -28.96 -25.91 -23.45
N PRO A 400 -30.13 -26.26 -24.04
CA PRO A 400 -31.16 -27.00 -23.30
C PRO A 400 -30.69 -28.39 -22.88
N LEU A 401 -29.83 -29.04 -23.67
CA LEU A 401 -29.25 -30.33 -23.31
C LEU A 401 -28.29 -30.22 -22.12
N LEU A 402 -27.37 -29.24 -22.14
CA LEU A 402 -26.44 -29.02 -21.02
C LEU A 402 -27.19 -28.69 -19.73
N GLU A 403 -28.17 -27.79 -19.76
CA GLU A 403 -28.97 -27.43 -18.59
C GLU A 403 -29.72 -28.64 -18.01
N ARG A 404 -30.32 -29.47 -18.88
CA ARG A 404 -31.00 -30.71 -18.47
C ARG A 404 -30.04 -31.68 -17.78
N ILE A 405 -28.89 -31.95 -18.39
CA ILE A 405 -27.86 -32.83 -17.82
C ILE A 405 -27.42 -32.33 -16.44
N VAL A 406 -27.07 -31.04 -16.34
CA VAL A 406 -26.59 -30.45 -15.08
C VAL A 406 -27.67 -30.51 -13.99
N SER A 407 -28.95 -30.33 -14.36
CA SER A 407 -30.07 -30.41 -13.40
C SER A 407 -30.32 -31.82 -12.83
N GLN A 408 -29.93 -32.86 -13.57
CA GLN A 408 -30.14 -34.27 -13.20
C GLN A 408 -28.91 -34.93 -12.56
N LEU A 409 -27.73 -34.32 -12.72
CA LEU A 409 -26.50 -34.75 -12.06
C LEU A 409 -26.46 -34.30 -10.60
N ALA A 410 -25.75 -35.06 -9.76
CA ALA A 410 -25.40 -34.59 -8.42
C ALA A 410 -24.62 -33.26 -8.50
N PRO A 411 -24.81 -32.30 -7.58
CA PRO A 411 -24.20 -30.96 -7.68
C PRO A 411 -22.68 -30.98 -7.91
N ALA A 412 -21.96 -31.85 -7.20
CA ALA A 412 -20.51 -32.01 -7.37
C ALA A 412 -20.13 -32.49 -8.79
N ALA A 413 -20.90 -33.43 -9.36
CA ALA A 413 -20.67 -33.94 -10.71
C ALA A 413 -21.06 -32.91 -11.78
N GLY A 414 -22.13 -32.15 -11.57
CA GLY A 414 -22.55 -31.05 -12.45
C GLY A 414 -21.50 -29.92 -12.49
N ILE A 415 -20.97 -29.51 -11.34
CA ILE A 415 -19.88 -28.52 -11.26
C ILE A 415 -18.64 -29.07 -11.97
N ALA A 416 -18.23 -30.31 -11.71
CA ALA A 416 -17.08 -30.92 -12.36
C ALA A 416 -17.21 -30.96 -13.89
N LEU A 417 -18.41 -31.27 -14.41
CA LEU A 417 -18.71 -31.23 -15.84
C LEU A 417 -18.54 -29.82 -16.41
N LEU A 418 -19.14 -28.82 -15.77
CA LEU A 418 -19.07 -27.42 -16.21
C LEU A 418 -17.64 -26.86 -16.16
N MET A 419 -16.86 -27.23 -15.13
CA MET A 419 -15.43 -26.88 -15.04
C MET A 419 -14.60 -27.54 -16.13
N THR A 420 -14.89 -28.81 -16.44
CA THR A 420 -14.22 -29.52 -17.53
C THR A 420 -14.51 -28.85 -18.87
N LEU A 421 -15.76 -28.46 -19.13
CA LEU A 421 -16.13 -27.72 -20.33
C LEU A 421 -15.48 -26.33 -20.39
N LEU A 422 -15.38 -25.61 -19.26
CA LEU A 422 -14.66 -24.34 -19.18
C LEU A 422 -13.21 -24.50 -19.66
N ASP A 423 -12.50 -25.51 -19.18
CA ASP A 423 -11.06 -25.68 -19.39
C ASP A 423 -10.67 -26.49 -20.64
N THR A 424 -11.65 -27.03 -21.36
CA THR A 424 -11.41 -27.76 -22.60
C THR A 424 -11.29 -26.79 -23.77
N SER A 425 -10.07 -26.58 -24.27
CA SER A 425 -9.79 -25.70 -25.41
C SER A 425 -10.46 -26.15 -26.72
N ASP A 426 -10.70 -27.45 -26.88
CA ASP A 426 -11.38 -28.03 -28.05
C ASP A 426 -12.90 -27.72 -28.07
N ALA A 427 -13.48 -27.29 -26.95
CA ALA A 427 -14.91 -27.04 -26.87
C ALA A 427 -15.31 -25.74 -27.61
N PRO A 428 -16.44 -25.74 -28.35
CA PRO A 428 -16.93 -24.54 -29.03
C PRO A 428 -17.09 -23.36 -28.06
N PRO A 429 -16.63 -22.13 -28.40
CA PRO A 429 -16.69 -20.98 -27.48
C PRO A 429 -18.08 -20.74 -26.88
N ALA A 430 -19.14 -20.93 -27.67
CA ALA A 430 -20.51 -20.73 -27.20
C ALA A 430 -20.94 -21.74 -26.13
N LEU A 431 -20.48 -23.00 -26.21
CA LEU A 431 -20.71 -24.02 -25.17
C LEU A 431 -19.98 -23.64 -23.87
N ARG A 432 -18.73 -23.16 -24.01
CA ARG A 432 -17.89 -22.74 -22.87
C ARG A 432 -18.48 -21.52 -22.15
N TRP A 433 -18.93 -20.50 -22.90
CA TRP A 433 -19.60 -19.33 -22.32
C TRP A 433 -20.89 -19.69 -21.61
N HIS A 434 -21.70 -20.59 -22.18
CA HIS A 434 -22.91 -21.05 -21.51
C HIS A 434 -22.60 -21.84 -20.23
N ALA A 435 -21.55 -22.66 -20.24
CA ALA A 435 -21.08 -23.33 -19.02
C ALA A 435 -20.64 -22.32 -17.94
N ILE A 436 -19.90 -21.26 -18.33
CA ILE A 436 -19.51 -20.15 -17.44
C ILE A 436 -20.73 -19.46 -16.84
N ASP A 437 -21.75 -19.17 -17.66
CA ASP A 437 -22.97 -18.51 -17.18
C ASP A 437 -23.70 -19.38 -16.14
N LEU A 438 -23.77 -20.70 -16.36
CA LEU A 438 -24.36 -21.65 -15.40
C LEU A 438 -23.58 -21.71 -14.08
N LEU A 439 -22.24 -21.68 -14.16
CA LEU A 439 -21.38 -21.61 -12.98
C LEU A 439 -21.53 -20.29 -12.21
N CYS A 440 -21.70 -19.17 -12.92
CA CYS A 440 -21.96 -17.86 -12.32
C CYS A 440 -23.33 -17.82 -11.64
N ARG A 441 -24.38 -18.42 -12.25
CA ARG A 441 -25.72 -18.56 -11.64
C ARG A 441 -25.67 -19.37 -10.34
N GLN A 442 -24.81 -20.39 -10.29
CA GLN A 442 -24.57 -21.19 -9.09
C GLN A 442 -23.62 -20.53 -8.09
N GLN A 443 -23.10 -19.33 -8.41
CA GLN A 443 -22.14 -18.57 -7.63
C GLN A 443 -20.95 -19.45 -7.20
N ILE A 444 -20.34 -20.22 -8.09
CA ILE A 444 -19.23 -21.11 -7.71
C ILE A 444 -17.96 -20.30 -7.42
N LEU A 445 -17.19 -20.70 -6.41
CA LEU A 445 -15.89 -20.10 -6.13
C LEU A 445 -14.96 -20.33 -7.33
N PRO A 446 -14.25 -19.30 -7.81
CA PRO A 446 -13.30 -19.44 -8.91
C PRO A 446 -12.22 -20.49 -8.55
N PRO A 447 -12.08 -21.56 -9.34
CA PRO A 447 -11.06 -22.58 -9.11
C PRO A 447 -9.66 -22.06 -9.50
N PRO A 448 -8.58 -22.71 -9.02
CA PRO A 448 -7.23 -22.39 -9.47
C PRO A 448 -7.10 -22.47 -10.99
N LEU A 449 -6.24 -21.63 -11.55
CA LEU A 449 -5.98 -21.59 -12.99
C LEU A 449 -5.07 -22.76 -13.39
N PRO A 450 -5.49 -23.67 -14.29
CA PRO A 450 -4.62 -24.73 -14.77
C PRO A 450 -3.50 -24.16 -15.66
N ALA A 451 -2.36 -24.86 -15.71
CA ALA A 451 -1.20 -24.45 -16.50
C ALA A 451 -1.49 -24.32 -18.02
N TYR A 452 -2.53 -24.99 -18.51
CA TYR A 452 -2.97 -25.00 -19.90
C TYR A 452 -4.17 -24.08 -20.18
N ALA A 453 -4.53 -23.18 -19.25
CA ALA A 453 -5.70 -22.30 -19.39
C ALA A 453 -5.53 -21.28 -20.52
N ASP A 454 -6.46 -21.30 -21.48
CA ASP A 454 -6.55 -20.28 -22.53
C ASP A 454 -7.29 -19.01 -22.08
N LEU A 455 -7.48 -18.06 -23.01
CA LEU A 455 -8.10 -16.77 -22.70
C LEU A 455 -9.56 -16.89 -22.23
N ILE A 456 -10.33 -17.85 -22.73
CA ILE A 456 -11.73 -18.06 -22.30
C ILE A 456 -11.75 -18.67 -20.90
N SER A 457 -10.84 -19.59 -20.59
CA SER A 457 -10.67 -20.15 -19.23
C SER A 457 -10.29 -19.08 -18.20
N GLN A 458 -9.42 -18.14 -18.57
CA GLN A 458 -9.06 -17.00 -17.73
C GLN A 458 -10.24 -16.04 -17.57
N ALA A 459 -10.92 -15.69 -18.67
CA ALA A 459 -12.07 -14.79 -18.66
C ALA A 459 -13.25 -15.36 -17.85
N GLY A 460 -13.52 -16.66 -17.95
CA GLY A 460 -14.55 -17.32 -17.15
C GLY A 460 -14.28 -17.22 -15.64
N ARG A 461 -13.02 -17.35 -15.22
CA ARG A 461 -12.62 -17.16 -13.81
C ARG A 461 -12.77 -15.70 -13.35
N CYS A 462 -12.52 -14.72 -14.23
CA CYS A 462 -12.83 -13.32 -13.92
C CYS A 462 -14.32 -13.08 -13.67
N LEU A 463 -15.20 -13.69 -14.49
CA LEU A 463 -16.66 -13.59 -14.29
C LEU A 463 -17.13 -14.28 -13.00
N LEU A 464 -16.55 -15.45 -12.70
CA LEU A 464 -16.83 -16.14 -11.43
C LEU A 464 -16.37 -15.33 -10.21
N ALA A 465 -15.20 -14.70 -10.28
CA ALA A 465 -14.69 -13.83 -9.23
C ALA A 465 -15.63 -12.65 -8.93
N VAL A 466 -16.33 -12.14 -9.95
CA VAL A 466 -17.30 -11.05 -9.83
C VAL A 466 -18.70 -11.51 -9.43
N SER A 467 -19.04 -12.79 -9.66
CA SER A 467 -20.34 -13.36 -9.25
C SER A 467 -20.54 -13.38 -7.72
N ARG A 468 -19.46 -13.25 -6.93
CA ARG A 468 -19.48 -13.09 -5.47
C ARG A 468 -18.65 -11.89 -5.03
N ALA A 469 -19.20 -11.06 -4.15
CA ALA A 469 -18.50 -9.87 -3.65
C ALA A 469 -17.18 -10.21 -2.92
N SER A 470 -17.12 -11.33 -2.21
CA SER A 470 -15.95 -11.75 -1.41
C SER A 470 -14.75 -12.24 -2.24
N THR A 471 -14.91 -12.39 -3.56
CA THR A 471 -13.86 -12.94 -4.45
C THR A 471 -13.34 -11.94 -5.46
N ILE A 472 -13.83 -10.69 -5.45
CA ILE A 472 -13.44 -9.66 -6.42
C ILE A 472 -11.95 -9.34 -6.36
N ASP A 473 -11.33 -9.39 -5.17
CA ASP A 473 -9.89 -9.13 -5.00
C ASP A 473 -9.00 -10.14 -5.75
N GLN A 474 -9.53 -11.30 -6.13
CA GLN A 474 -8.79 -12.26 -6.95
C GLN A 474 -8.49 -11.75 -8.36
N LEU A 475 -9.20 -10.72 -8.83
CA LEU A 475 -8.90 -10.03 -10.09
C LEU A 475 -7.54 -9.32 -10.08
N ALA A 476 -6.94 -9.10 -8.90
CA ALA A 476 -5.58 -8.56 -8.78
C ALA A 476 -4.49 -9.58 -9.19
N ASN A 477 -4.84 -10.85 -9.38
CA ASN A 477 -3.89 -11.87 -9.78
C ASN A 477 -3.45 -11.67 -11.26
N PRO A 478 -2.15 -11.48 -11.55
CA PRO A 478 -1.66 -11.24 -12.90
C PRO A 478 -1.99 -12.36 -13.89
N ALA A 479 -2.18 -13.60 -13.40
CA ALA A 479 -2.50 -14.76 -14.24
C ALA A 479 -3.84 -14.64 -14.98
N VAL A 480 -4.78 -13.82 -14.50
CA VAL A 480 -6.11 -13.67 -15.13
C VAL A 480 -6.27 -12.36 -15.92
N HIS A 481 -5.26 -11.50 -15.94
CA HIS A 481 -5.35 -10.18 -16.58
C HIS A 481 -5.59 -10.23 -18.09
N LEU A 482 -5.05 -11.23 -18.81
CA LEU A 482 -5.31 -11.39 -20.25
C LEU A 482 -6.78 -11.78 -20.52
N GLY A 483 -7.33 -12.67 -19.71
CA GLY A 483 -8.77 -12.99 -19.72
C GLY A 483 -9.64 -11.78 -19.38
N LEU A 484 -9.25 -10.96 -18.39
CA LEU A 484 -9.94 -9.72 -18.05
C LEU A 484 -9.98 -8.73 -19.23
N ARG A 485 -8.86 -8.57 -19.95
CA ARG A 485 -8.80 -7.73 -21.16
C ARG A 485 -9.70 -8.25 -22.28
N LEU A 486 -9.84 -9.56 -22.43
CA LEU A 486 -10.77 -10.16 -23.40
C LEU A 486 -12.23 -9.82 -23.07
N LEU A 487 -12.62 -9.83 -21.78
CA LEU A 487 -13.97 -9.41 -21.38
C LEU A 487 -14.21 -7.93 -21.67
N LEU A 488 -13.24 -7.09 -21.31
CA LEU A 488 -13.32 -5.64 -21.48
C LEU A 488 -13.26 -5.19 -22.95
N SER A 489 -12.80 -6.03 -23.88
CA SER A 489 -12.80 -5.72 -25.32
C SER A 489 -14.16 -5.90 -25.99
N GLY A 490 -15.13 -6.54 -25.32
CA GLY A 490 -16.44 -6.87 -25.88
C GLY A 490 -16.46 -8.16 -26.70
N ALA A 491 -15.33 -8.83 -26.90
CA ALA A 491 -15.24 -10.10 -27.64
C ALA A 491 -16.07 -11.24 -26.98
N ALA A 492 -16.36 -11.12 -25.68
CA ALA A 492 -17.19 -12.05 -24.92
C ALA A 492 -18.69 -11.67 -24.86
N GLY A 493 -19.11 -10.64 -25.57
CA GLY A 493 -20.47 -10.09 -25.56
C GLY A 493 -20.63 -8.86 -24.67
N GLU A 494 -21.53 -7.96 -25.09
CA GLU A 494 -21.72 -6.63 -24.48
C GLU A 494 -22.20 -6.69 -23.03
N GLU A 495 -23.13 -7.59 -22.70
CA GLU A 495 -23.64 -7.75 -21.33
C GLU A 495 -22.52 -8.12 -20.34
N ARG A 496 -21.63 -9.05 -20.72
CA ARG A 496 -20.52 -9.50 -19.88
C ARG A 496 -19.44 -8.42 -19.75
N GLN A 497 -19.19 -7.68 -20.83
CA GLN A 497 -18.27 -6.53 -20.86
C GLN A 497 -18.73 -5.42 -19.90
N GLN A 498 -20.01 -5.04 -19.96
CA GLN A 498 -20.55 -4.00 -19.07
C GLN A 498 -20.58 -4.45 -17.61
N LEU A 499 -20.94 -5.73 -17.36
CA LEU A 499 -20.94 -6.31 -16.02
C LEU A 499 -19.54 -6.23 -15.39
N ILE A 500 -18.51 -6.72 -16.09
CA ILE A 500 -17.15 -6.75 -15.54
C ILE A 500 -16.62 -5.32 -15.32
N ALA A 501 -16.90 -4.38 -16.24
CA ALA A 501 -16.44 -3.00 -16.15
C ALA A 501 -17.00 -2.28 -14.91
N ARG A 502 -18.30 -2.45 -14.62
CA ARG A 502 -18.95 -1.85 -13.43
C ARG A 502 -18.36 -2.36 -12.12
N HIS A 503 -18.13 -3.67 -12.02
CA HIS A 503 -17.58 -4.27 -10.80
C HIS A 503 -16.12 -3.89 -10.56
N VAL A 504 -15.31 -3.85 -11.62
CA VAL A 504 -13.90 -3.41 -11.53
C VAL A 504 -13.81 -1.95 -11.10
N LEU A 505 -14.67 -1.06 -11.63
CA LEU A 505 -14.63 0.36 -11.28
C LEU A 505 -15.04 0.63 -9.81
N ARG A 506 -16.10 -0.04 -9.33
CA ARG A 506 -16.66 0.17 -7.98
C ARG A 506 -15.72 -0.27 -6.85
N GLN A 507 -14.83 -1.21 -7.11
CA GLN A 507 -14.01 -1.81 -6.07
C GLN A 507 -12.71 -1.01 -5.85
N THR A 508 -12.66 -0.18 -4.82
CA THR A 508 -11.51 0.69 -4.52
C THR A 508 -10.27 -0.06 -4.02
N THR A 509 -10.39 -1.32 -3.62
CA THR A 509 -9.25 -2.18 -3.21
C THR A 509 -8.40 -2.64 -4.39
N LEU A 510 -8.93 -2.60 -5.62
CA LEU A 510 -8.19 -3.02 -6.80
C LEU A 510 -7.18 -1.94 -7.25
N PRO A 511 -6.02 -2.36 -7.79
CA PRO A 511 -5.03 -1.45 -8.36
C PRO A 511 -5.64 -0.47 -9.38
N ALA A 512 -5.25 0.81 -9.27
CA ALA A 512 -5.71 1.88 -10.18
C ALA A 512 -5.53 1.53 -11.66
N SER A 513 -4.40 0.91 -12.02
CA SER A 513 -4.07 0.52 -13.39
C SER A 513 -5.02 -0.53 -13.97
N LEU A 514 -5.60 -1.39 -13.13
CA LEU A 514 -6.64 -2.34 -13.53
C LEU A 514 -8.00 -1.64 -13.65
N ARG A 515 -8.33 -0.77 -12.68
CA ARG A 515 -9.58 0.00 -12.72
C ARG A 515 -9.64 0.93 -13.94
N ALA A 516 -8.50 1.45 -14.37
CA ALA A 516 -8.37 2.29 -15.57
C ALA A 516 -8.68 1.56 -16.89
N LEU A 517 -8.79 0.22 -16.91
CA LEU A 517 -9.22 -0.53 -18.10
C LEU A 517 -10.76 -0.51 -18.28
N ALA A 518 -11.51 -0.29 -17.19
CA ALA A 518 -12.97 -0.34 -17.20
C ALA A 518 -13.66 0.77 -18.03
N PRO A 519 -13.20 2.03 -18.03
CA PRO A 519 -13.92 3.11 -18.73
C PRO A 519 -14.13 2.86 -20.22
N ALA A 520 -13.20 2.20 -20.92
CA ALA A 520 -13.36 1.90 -22.35
C ALA A 520 -14.53 0.94 -22.65
N ALA A 521 -15.02 0.22 -21.63
CA ALA A 521 -16.05 -0.80 -21.71
C ALA A 521 -17.40 -0.35 -21.12
N LEU A 522 -17.48 0.84 -20.52
CA LEU A 522 -18.70 1.37 -19.90
C LEU A 522 -19.58 2.11 -20.91
N PRO A 523 -20.92 2.09 -20.72
CA PRO A 523 -21.81 2.95 -21.49
C PRO A 523 -21.55 4.42 -21.17
N ARG A 524 -21.90 5.29 -22.12
CA ARG A 524 -21.53 6.71 -22.10
C ARG A 524 -22.02 7.46 -20.86
N ASP A 525 -23.20 7.11 -20.37
CA ASP A 525 -23.84 7.78 -19.23
C ASP A 525 -23.16 7.42 -17.89
N GLU A 526 -22.40 6.32 -17.85
CA GLU A 526 -21.70 5.85 -16.64
C GLU A 526 -20.23 6.32 -16.60
N LEU A 527 -19.68 6.86 -17.71
CA LEU A 527 -18.30 7.39 -17.76
C LEU A 527 -18.07 8.54 -16.79
N GLN A 528 -19.12 9.31 -16.46
CA GLN A 528 -19.06 10.40 -15.49
C GLN A 528 -18.62 9.91 -14.11
N GLN A 529 -19.04 8.71 -13.70
CA GLN A 529 -18.65 8.13 -12.41
C GLN A 529 -17.16 7.76 -12.37
N ALA A 530 -16.59 7.32 -13.49
CA ALA A 530 -15.15 7.08 -13.61
C ALA A 530 -14.34 8.40 -13.68
N ALA A 531 -14.90 9.44 -14.29
CA ALA A 531 -14.26 10.74 -14.40
C ALA A 531 -14.14 11.49 -13.06
N ILE A 532 -14.94 11.13 -12.04
CA ILE A 532 -14.83 11.67 -10.67
C ILE A 532 -14.07 10.75 -9.69
N ASP A 533 -13.45 9.67 -10.17
CA ASP A 533 -12.72 8.71 -9.32
C ASP A 533 -11.58 9.38 -8.54
N GLN A 534 -11.25 8.84 -7.36
CA GLN A 534 -10.15 9.35 -6.54
C GLN A 534 -8.78 9.19 -7.23
N SER A 535 -8.62 8.16 -8.06
CA SER A 535 -7.36 7.88 -8.77
C SER A 535 -7.26 8.65 -10.09
N ALA A 536 -6.12 9.32 -10.29
CA ALA A 536 -5.83 10.06 -11.52
C ALA A 536 -5.83 9.18 -12.78
N GLU A 537 -5.33 7.94 -12.69
CA GLU A 537 -5.26 7.01 -13.83
C GLU A 537 -6.67 6.64 -14.35
N VAL A 538 -7.61 6.42 -13.43
CA VAL A 538 -9.00 6.08 -13.76
C VAL A 538 -9.71 7.28 -14.39
N ARG A 539 -9.53 8.47 -13.82
CA ARG A 539 -10.08 9.72 -14.39
C ARG A 539 -9.53 9.97 -15.79
N GLN A 540 -8.22 9.80 -15.99
CA GLN A 540 -7.58 9.96 -17.30
C GLN A 540 -8.15 8.97 -18.33
N ALA A 541 -8.32 7.70 -17.96
CA ALA A 541 -8.90 6.70 -18.85
C ALA A 541 -10.32 7.05 -19.28
N ALA A 542 -11.16 7.55 -18.36
CA ALA A 542 -12.52 8.00 -18.67
C ALA A 542 -12.54 9.18 -19.65
N ARG A 543 -11.73 10.22 -19.38
CA ARG A 543 -11.65 11.39 -20.28
C ARG A 543 -11.08 11.04 -21.65
N ALA A 544 -10.09 10.14 -21.71
CA ALA A 544 -9.54 9.65 -22.98
C ALA A 544 -10.58 8.92 -23.85
N VAL A 545 -11.61 8.31 -23.24
CA VAL A 545 -12.75 7.74 -23.99
C VAL A 545 -13.61 8.85 -24.59
N TRP A 546 -13.97 9.89 -23.83
CA TRP A 546 -14.72 11.04 -24.37
C TRP A 546 -13.98 11.75 -25.51
N LEU A 547 -12.66 11.94 -25.38
CA LEU A 547 -11.84 12.56 -26.43
C LEU A 547 -11.80 11.71 -27.69
N ARG A 548 -11.51 10.40 -27.58
CA ARG A 548 -11.45 9.49 -28.75
C ARG A 548 -12.79 9.34 -29.46
N THR A 549 -13.89 9.44 -28.73
CA THR A 549 -15.25 9.31 -29.30
C THR A 549 -15.84 10.63 -29.80
N GLY A 550 -15.13 11.76 -29.63
CA GLY A 550 -15.57 13.07 -30.10
C GLY A 550 -16.69 13.72 -29.26
N HIS A 551 -16.97 13.22 -28.05
CA HIS A 551 -18.05 13.72 -27.19
C HIS A 551 -17.61 14.90 -26.30
N LEU A 552 -17.08 15.94 -26.94
CA LEU A 552 -16.58 17.13 -26.24
C LEU A 552 -17.68 17.89 -25.48
N ASP A 553 -18.94 17.80 -25.93
CA ASP A 553 -20.08 18.41 -25.22
C ASP A 553 -20.35 17.77 -23.84
N GLN A 554 -20.07 16.48 -23.68
CA GLN A 554 -20.20 15.80 -22.38
C GLN A 554 -19.08 16.24 -21.44
N LEU A 555 -17.87 16.34 -21.96
CA LEU A 555 -16.70 16.83 -21.22
C LEU A 555 -16.87 18.31 -20.83
N ALA A 556 -17.43 19.14 -21.71
CA ALA A 556 -17.82 20.52 -21.41
C ALA A 556 -18.87 20.60 -20.30
N ARG A 557 -19.93 19.78 -20.35
CA ARG A 557 -20.94 19.69 -19.28
C ARG A 557 -20.33 19.24 -17.95
N PHE A 558 -19.40 18.28 -18.00
CA PHE A 558 -18.68 17.79 -16.83
C PHE A 558 -17.88 18.92 -16.14
N VAL A 559 -17.18 19.75 -16.92
CA VAL A 559 -16.41 20.90 -16.44
C VAL A 559 -17.28 21.96 -15.79
N VAL A 560 -18.50 22.20 -16.29
CA VAL A 560 -19.40 23.24 -15.76
C VAL A 560 -20.07 22.81 -14.45
N GLN A 561 -20.22 21.51 -14.18
CA GLN A 561 -20.91 21.01 -12.99
C GLN A 561 -20.12 21.27 -11.69
N PRO A 562 -20.65 22.09 -10.76
CA PRO A 562 -19.94 22.47 -9.54
C PRO A 562 -19.84 21.32 -8.51
N SER A 563 -20.70 20.30 -8.62
CA SER A 563 -20.68 19.12 -7.75
C SER A 563 -19.49 18.20 -7.97
N HIS A 564 -18.76 18.34 -9.08
CA HIS A 564 -17.61 17.51 -9.37
C HIS A 564 -16.33 17.98 -8.67
N PRO A 565 -15.43 17.05 -8.31
CA PRO A 565 -14.13 17.40 -7.75
C PRO A 565 -13.38 18.38 -8.66
N TRP A 566 -12.89 19.47 -8.07
CA TRP A 566 -12.22 20.54 -8.81
C TRP A 566 -11.04 20.02 -9.65
N LEU A 567 -10.25 19.07 -9.10
CA LEU A 567 -9.09 18.49 -9.77
C LEU A 567 -9.51 17.75 -11.05
N ALA A 568 -10.62 17.00 -11.01
CA ALA A 568 -11.15 16.31 -12.17
C ALA A 568 -11.64 17.31 -13.25
N ARG A 569 -12.24 18.43 -12.83
CA ARG A 569 -12.69 19.50 -13.74
C ARG A 569 -11.50 20.22 -14.39
N ASP A 570 -10.42 20.46 -13.65
CA ASP A 570 -9.20 21.09 -14.18
C ASP A 570 -8.47 20.19 -15.19
N GLU A 571 -8.36 18.90 -14.88
CA GLU A 571 -7.83 17.90 -15.82
C GLU A 571 -8.66 17.86 -17.12
N ALA A 572 -10.00 17.93 -17.03
CA ALA A 572 -10.87 18.01 -18.20
C ALA A 572 -10.71 19.32 -18.99
N LEU A 573 -10.52 20.47 -18.31
CA LEU A 573 -10.17 21.73 -18.99
C LEU A 573 -8.83 21.63 -19.73
N ALA A 574 -7.86 20.90 -19.17
CA ALA A 574 -6.58 20.63 -19.83
C ALA A 574 -6.76 19.88 -21.15
N ASP A 575 -7.61 18.86 -21.13
CA ASP A 575 -7.92 18.04 -22.29
C ASP A 575 -8.62 18.87 -23.39
N LEU A 576 -9.52 19.79 -23.02
CA LEU A 576 -10.13 20.73 -23.97
C LEU A 576 -9.11 21.67 -24.60
N ALA A 577 -8.12 22.14 -23.82
CA ALA A 577 -7.07 23.01 -24.32
C ALA A 577 -6.09 22.30 -25.27
N ALA A 578 -5.90 20.99 -25.11
CA ALA A 578 -5.02 20.19 -25.94
C ALA A 578 -5.66 19.77 -27.29
N THR A 579 -6.99 19.86 -27.40
CA THR A 579 -7.74 19.33 -28.55
C THR A 579 -8.28 20.47 -29.42
N PRO A 580 -8.02 20.49 -30.75
CA PRO A 580 -8.47 21.58 -31.63
C PRO A 580 -9.98 21.86 -31.59
N ALA A 581 -10.79 20.80 -31.49
CA ALA A 581 -12.25 20.92 -31.39
C ALA A 581 -12.74 21.39 -30.00
N GLY A 582 -11.89 21.35 -28.98
CA GLY A 582 -12.16 21.89 -27.65
C GLY A 582 -11.86 23.38 -27.49
N HIS A 583 -11.04 23.96 -28.38
CA HIS A 583 -10.69 25.38 -28.36
C HIS A 583 -11.89 26.35 -28.32
N PRO A 584 -12.97 26.19 -29.12
CA PRO A 584 -14.12 27.10 -29.05
C PRO A 584 -14.87 27.00 -27.72
N LEU A 585 -14.94 25.81 -27.11
CA LEU A 585 -15.57 25.59 -25.80
C LEU A 585 -14.76 26.27 -24.70
N LEU A 586 -13.44 26.12 -24.73
CA LEU A 586 -12.53 26.78 -23.78
C LEU A 586 -12.59 28.31 -23.89
N ALA A 587 -12.61 28.84 -25.13
CA ALA A 587 -12.81 30.27 -25.36
C ALA A 587 -14.19 30.74 -24.85
N GLY A 588 -15.24 29.94 -25.08
CA GLY A 588 -16.57 30.19 -24.53
C GLY A 588 -16.60 30.22 -23.00
N PHE A 589 -15.84 29.36 -22.34
CA PHE A 589 -15.74 29.36 -20.87
C PHE A 589 -15.03 30.60 -20.32
N ALA A 590 -13.96 31.06 -20.97
CA ALA A 590 -13.26 32.27 -20.57
C ALA A 590 -14.14 33.54 -20.73
N LEU A 591 -14.90 33.62 -21.83
CA LEU A 591 -15.72 34.79 -22.18
C LEU A 591 -17.11 34.81 -21.53
N SER A 592 -17.56 33.71 -20.91
CA SER A 592 -18.93 33.62 -20.38
C SER A 592 -19.07 34.23 -18.98
N ASN A 593 -19.83 35.31 -18.88
CA ASN A 593 -20.16 35.96 -17.60
C ASN A 593 -21.14 35.16 -16.73
N ARG A 594 -21.71 34.07 -17.25
CA ARG A 594 -22.65 33.20 -16.51
C ARG A 594 -21.95 32.10 -15.71
N LEU A 595 -20.66 31.88 -15.96
CA LEU A 595 -19.88 30.85 -15.30
C LEU A 595 -19.21 31.39 -14.02
N PRO A 596 -18.97 30.52 -13.02
CA PRO A 596 -18.24 30.92 -11.82
C PRO A 596 -16.85 31.49 -12.14
N LEU A 597 -16.43 32.50 -11.37
CA LEU A 597 -15.17 33.20 -11.57
C LEU A 597 -13.95 32.25 -11.62
N ASP A 598 -13.88 31.27 -10.71
CA ASP A 598 -12.83 30.24 -10.69
C ASP A 598 -12.70 29.49 -12.02
N LEU A 599 -13.82 29.05 -12.58
CA LEU A 599 -13.83 28.32 -13.86
C LEU A 599 -13.35 29.21 -15.01
N ARG A 600 -13.78 30.48 -15.03
CA ARG A 600 -13.34 31.46 -16.04
C ARG A 600 -11.84 31.70 -15.95
N LEU A 601 -11.30 31.90 -14.76
CA LEU A 601 -9.87 32.17 -14.55
C LEU A 601 -8.99 30.99 -14.98
N ARG A 602 -9.40 29.76 -14.66
CA ARG A 602 -8.69 28.54 -15.11
C ARG A 602 -8.73 28.39 -16.63
N ALA A 603 -9.88 28.68 -17.25
CA ALA A 603 -9.98 28.69 -18.71
C ALA A 603 -9.04 29.73 -19.33
N ILE A 604 -8.98 30.95 -18.77
CA ILE A 604 -8.06 32.02 -19.17
C ILE A 604 -6.60 31.57 -19.08
N CYS A 605 -6.23 30.90 -17.98
CA CYS A 605 -4.88 30.37 -17.78
C CYS A 605 -4.43 29.33 -18.82
N ARG A 606 -5.35 28.79 -19.62
CA ARG A 606 -5.03 27.86 -20.72
C ARG A 606 -5.19 28.48 -22.11
N LEU A 607 -5.66 29.73 -22.22
CA LEU A 607 -5.82 30.40 -23.51
C LEU A 607 -4.51 30.60 -24.27
N HIS A 608 -3.37 30.67 -23.59
CA HIS A 608 -2.06 30.79 -24.25
C HIS A 608 -1.73 29.59 -25.16
N ARG A 609 -2.38 28.43 -24.95
CA ARG A 609 -2.18 27.21 -25.75
C ARG A 609 -2.94 27.23 -27.08
N LEU A 610 -3.87 28.17 -27.26
CA LEU A 610 -4.70 28.27 -28.45
C LEU A 610 -3.98 29.10 -29.52
N PRO A 611 -4.16 28.76 -30.82
CA PRO A 611 -3.52 29.49 -31.92
C PRO A 611 -3.94 30.96 -32.02
N HIS A 612 -5.17 31.30 -31.61
CA HIS A 612 -5.69 32.69 -31.53
C HIS A 612 -5.83 33.18 -30.07
N GLY A 613 -5.06 32.60 -29.16
CA GLY A 613 -5.11 32.93 -27.73
C GLY A 613 -4.79 34.40 -27.44
N VAL A 614 -3.84 34.99 -28.17
CA VAL A 614 -3.42 36.39 -28.00
C VAL A 614 -4.58 37.36 -28.19
N ASP A 615 -5.40 37.14 -29.23
CA ASP A 615 -6.51 38.03 -29.56
C ASP A 615 -7.60 37.98 -28.49
N LEU A 616 -7.87 36.78 -27.95
CA LEU A 616 -8.82 36.58 -26.86
C LEU A 616 -8.32 37.20 -25.55
N LEU A 617 -7.05 36.99 -25.20
CA LEU A 617 -6.43 37.57 -24.02
C LEU A 617 -6.37 39.10 -24.12
N SER A 618 -6.01 39.64 -25.29
CA SER A 618 -6.02 41.07 -25.56
C SER A 618 -7.43 41.65 -25.43
N ARG A 619 -8.45 40.98 -25.99
CA ARG A 619 -9.85 41.39 -25.85
C ARG A 619 -10.30 41.43 -24.39
N LEU A 620 -9.98 40.40 -23.61
CA LEU A 620 -10.29 40.36 -22.18
C LEU A 620 -9.57 41.47 -21.41
N LEU A 621 -8.31 41.77 -21.72
CA LEU A 621 -7.54 42.84 -21.07
C LEU A 621 -8.13 44.24 -21.33
N HIS A 622 -8.63 44.48 -22.55
CA HIS A 622 -9.23 45.76 -22.97
C HIS A 622 -10.70 45.92 -22.55
N ALA A 623 -11.40 44.84 -22.20
CA ALA A 623 -12.80 44.89 -21.80
C ALA A 623 -12.96 45.59 -20.43
N ALA A 624 -13.41 46.85 -20.44
CA ALA A 624 -13.59 47.64 -19.22
C ALA A 624 -14.70 47.09 -18.29
N ASP A 625 -15.70 46.41 -18.87
CA ASP A 625 -16.82 45.82 -18.13
C ASP A 625 -16.46 44.52 -17.39
N GLU A 626 -15.29 43.93 -17.67
CA GLU A 626 -14.83 42.72 -17.01
C GLU A 626 -14.19 43.01 -15.65
N PRO A 627 -14.35 42.12 -14.65
CA PRO A 627 -13.69 42.24 -13.35
C PRO A 627 -12.17 42.40 -13.49
N ALA A 628 -11.57 43.23 -12.61
CA ALA A 628 -10.13 43.50 -12.64
C ALA A 628 -9.28 42.21 -12.59
N ILE A 629 -9.74 41.17 -11.88
CA ILE A 629 -9.05 39.88 -11.79
C ILE A 629 -9.04 39.09 -13.12
N ILE A 630 -10.10 39.17 -13.92
CA ILE A 630 -10.16 38.54 -15.26
C ILE A 630 -9.16 39.22 -16.18
N ARG A 631 -9.11 40.56 -16.16
CA ARG A 631 -8.18 41.37 -16.93
C ARG A 631 -6.73 41.11 -16.49
N ALA A 632 -6.48 41.03 -15.18
CA ALA A 632 -5.17 40.72 -14.61
C ALA A 632 -4.71 39.29 -14.96
N ALA A 633 -5.60 38.30 -14.94
CA ALA A 633 -5.30 36.94 -15.37
C ALA A 633 -4.97 36.88 -16.86
N ALA A 634 -5.70 37.63 -17.69
CA ALA A 634 -5.39 37.74 -19.10
C ALA A 634 -4.00 38.36 -19.34
N ALA A 635 -3.66 39.42 -18.60
CA ALA A 635 -2.32 40.01 -18.62
C ALA A 635 -1.24 38.97 -18.28
N ARG A 636 -1.44 38.17 -17.20
CA ARG A 636 -0.50 37.10 -16.79
C ARG A 636 -0.16 36.13 -17.91
N GLN A 637 -1.16 35.73 -18.67
CA GLN A 637 -0.99 34.74 -19.74
C GLN A 637 -0.31 35.29 -20.99
N LEU A 638 -0.31 36.61 -21.19
CA LEU A 638 0.38 37.24 -22.32
C LEU A 638 1.90 37.05 -22.28
N ALA A 639 2.49 36.70 -21.13
CA ALA A 639 3.92 36.43 -20.99
C ALA A 639 4.46 35.34 -21.95
N HIS A 640 3.60 34.48 -22.50
CA HIS A 640 4.00 33.44 -23.45
C HIS A 640 4.20 33.95 -24.89
N PHE A 641 3.92 35.22 -25.17
CA PHE A 641 3.93 35.78 -26.52
C PHE A 641 5.03 36.83 -26.73
N PRO A 642 5.75 36.80 -27.86
CA PRO A 642 6.89 37.69 -28.11
C PRO A 642 6.50 39.17 -28.25
N HIS A 643 5.27 39.49 -28.64
CA HIS A 643 4.81 40.88 -28.84
C HIS A 643 4.03 41.43 -27.63
N ALA A 644 4.06 40.72 -26.51
CA ALA A 644 3.28 41.06 -25.32
C ALA A 644 3.64 42.43 -24.71
N VAL A 645 4.91 42.86 -24.77
CA VAL A 645 5.35 44.13 -24.17
C VAL A 645 4.58 45.33 -24.73
N ALA A 646 4.36 45.37 -26.04
CA ALA A 646 3.62 46.47 -26.68
C ALA A 646 2.13 46.48 -26.29
N LEU A 647 1.54 45.30 -26.07
CA LEU A 647 0.15 45.16 -25.61
C LEU A 647 -0.02 45.50 -24.13
N LEU A 648 1.00 45.23 -23.31
CA LEU A 648 0.98 45.38 -21.86
C LEU A 648 1.34 46.79 -21.38
N SER A 649 2.28 47.46 -22.06
CA SER A 649 2.82 48.77 -21.66
C SER A 649 1.76 49.85 -21.32
N PRO A 650 0.67 50.02 -22.10
CA PRO A 650 -0.36 51.02 -21.79
C PRO A 650 -1.06 50.80 -20.43
N PHE A 651 -1.09 49.55 -19.96
CA PHE A 651 -1.83 49.16 -18.75
C PHE A 651 -1.07 49.41 -17.44
N LEU A 652 0.13 49.99 -17.49
CA LEU A 652 0.87 50.44 -16.29
C LEU A 652 0.40 51.80 -15.76
N GLY A 653 -0.32 52.58 -16.57
CA GLY A 653 -0.79 53.92 -16.18
C GLY A 653 -1.80 53.91 -15.03
N GLN A 654 -1.89 55.04 -14.31
CA GLN A 654 -2.71 55.19 -13.11
C GLN A 654 -4.23 55.08 -13.37
N GLN A 655 -4.67 55.26 -14.62
CA GLN A 655 -6.07 55.11 -15.04
C GLN A 655 -6.60 53.66 -14.98
N HIS A 656 -5.74 52.66 -14.75
CA HIS A 656 -6.12 51.26 -14.72
C HIS A 656 -6.21 50.70 -13.29
N PRO A 657 -7.02 49.65 -13.05
CA PRO A 657 -7.16 49.07 -11.72
C PRO A 657 -5.82 48.57 -11.15
N PRO A 658 -5.53 48.76 -9.85
CA PRO A 658 -4.26 48.37 -9.23
C PRO A 658 -3.83 46.93 -9.52
N LEU A 659 -4.76 45.98 -9.40
CA LEU A 659 -4.50 44.56 -9.67
C LEU A 659 -4.00 44.29 -11.10
N VAL A 660 -4.57 44.97 -12.11
CA VAL A 660 -4.16 44.83 -13.51
C VAL A 660 -2.75 45.37 -13.69
N ARG A 661 -2.45 46.54 -13.10
CA ARG A 661 -1.13 47.16 -13.13
C ARG A 661 -0.07 46.25 -12.49
N ARG A 662 -0.36 45.70 -11.30
CA ARG A 662 0.51 44.73 -10.60
C ARG A 662 0.76 43.48 -11.45
N ALA A 663 -0.28 42.91 -12.06
CA ALA A 663 -0.15 41.75 -12.94
C ALA A 663 0.69 42.06 -14.19
N VAL A 664 0.50 43.22 -14.80
CA VAL A 664 1.28 43.70 -15.95
C VAL A 664 2.75 43.86 -15.56
N ALA A 665 3.05 44.53 -14.44
CA ALA A 665 4.43 44.67 -13.96
C ALA A 665 5.10 43.31 -13.70
N HIS A 666 4.39 42.38 -13.07
CA HIS A 666 4.87 41.01 -12.86
C HIS A 666 5.21 40.31 -14.19
N THR A 667 4.32 40.42 -15.19
CA THR A 667 4.55 39.79 -16.51
C THR A 667 5.70 40.42 -17.27
N LEU A 668 5.83 41.75 -17.25
CA LEU A 668 6.96 42.44 -17.83
C LEU A 668 8.26 42.06 -17.11
N GLY A 669 8.21 41.80 -15.80
CA GLY A 669 9.32 41.25 -15.05
C GLY A 669 9.75 39.87 -15.53
N ALA A 670 8.81 38.95 -15.75
CA ALA A 670 9.09 37.63 -16.34
C ALA A 670 9.68 37.75 -17.76
N LEU A 671 9.14 38.66 -18.57
CA LEU A 671 9.64 38.95 -19.93
C LEU A 671 11.00 39.64 -19.94
N ALA A 672 11.43 40.26 -18.83
CA ALA A 672 12.72 40.94 -18.70
C ALA A 672 13.90 39.96 -18.52
N ALA A 673 13.65 38.67 -18.39
CA ALA A 673 14.67 37.63 -18.29
C ALA A 673 15.64 37.66 -19.49
N PRO A 674 16.95 37.43 -19.29
CA PRO A 674 17.99 37.69 -20.30
C PRO A 674 17.83 36.90 -21.60
N ASN A 675 17.16 35.74 -21.57
CA ASN A 675 16.99 34.86 -22.73
C ASN A 675 15.70 35.14 -23.53
N HIS A 676 14.89 36.12 -23.13
CA HIS A 676 13.62 36.42 -23.78
C HIS A 676 13.79 37.45 -24.92
N PRO A 677 13.17 37.27 -26.11
CA PRO A 677 13.34 38.18 -27.26
C PRO A 677 12.92 39.63 -26.97
N SER A 678 12.00 39.82 -26.02
CA SER A 678 11.45 41.13 -25.65
C SER A 678 12.06 41.73 -24.38
N ALA A 679 13.16 41.16 -23.88
CA ALA A 679 13.72 41.51 -22.57
C ALA A 679 14.16 42.97 -22.46
N LEU A 680 14.80 43.52 -23.49
CA LEU A 680 15.22 44.92 -23.50
C LEU A 680 14.00 45.85 -23.44
N ALA A 681 12.99 45.61 -24.27
CA ALA A 681 11.77 46.41 -24.32
C ALA A 681 10.98 46.33 -23.00
N ALA A 682 10.95 45.16 -22.36
CA ALA A 682 10.32 44.99 -21.05
C ALA A 682 11.07 45.81 -19.98
N ARG A 683 12.40 45.72 -19.92
CA ARG A 683 13.23 46.50 -18.98
C ARG A 683 13.07 48.00 -19.18
N THR A 684 13.06 48.50 -20.41
CA THR A 684 12.87 49.93 -20.69
C THR A 684 11.49 50.41 -20.27
N THR A 685 10.45 49.58 -20.46
CA THR A 685 9.08 49.90 -20.02
C THR A 685 8.97 49.94 -18.50
N LEU A 686 9.58 48.98 -17.79
CA LEU A 686 9.64 48.97 -16.34
C LEU A 686 10.41 50.17 -15.77
N LEU A 687 11.51 50.57 -16.41
CA LEU A 687 12.27 51.76 -16.03
C LEU A 687 11.46 53.04 -16.19
N ALA A 688 10.77 53.20 -17.31
CA ALA A 688 9.90 54.35 -17.56
C ALA A 688 8.76 54.44 -16.54
N ALA A 689 8.24 53.30 -16.07
CA ALA A 689 7.20 53.26 -15.05
C ALA A 689 7.67 53.70 -13.66
N LEU A 690 8.98 53.66 -13.37
CA LEU A 690 9.56 54.14 -12.12
C LEU A 690 9.99 55.62 -12.16
N ASP A 691 9.88 56.31 -13.31
CA ASP A 691 10.31 57.70 -13.42
C ASP A 691 9.43 58.67 -12.61
N GLN A 692 8.20 58.28 -12.27
CA GLN A 692 7.29 59.06 -11.43
C GLN A 692 6.89 58.26 -10.17
N PRO A 693 6.63 58.92 -9.03
CA PRO A 693 6.12 58.27 -7.84
C PRO A 693 4.71 57.70 -8.08
N ASP A 694 4.42 56.55 -7.47
CA ASP A 694 3.12 55.90 -7.56
C ASP A 694 2.52 55.69 -6.16
N LEU A 695 1.19 55.67 -6.07
CA LEU A 695 0.49 55.38 -4.82
C LEU A 695 0.55 53.89 -4.48
N ASP A 696 0.72 53.02 -5.49
CA ASP A 696 0.75 51.57 -5.31
C ASP A 696 2.15 51.06 -4.92
N ALA A 697 2.41 51.00 -3.61
CA ALA A 697 3.65 50.46 -3.05
C ALA A 697 3.98 49.06 -3.57
N THR A 698 2.97 48.19 -3.72
CA THR A 698 3.15 46.81 -4.16
C THR A 698 3.55 46.77 -5.63
N LEU A 699 2.92 47.57 -6.50
CA LEU A 699 3.36 47.76 -7.88
C LEU A 699 4.82 48.21 -7.95
N THR A 700 5.19 49.27 -7.24
CA THR A 700 6.55 49.79 -7.24
C THR A 700 7.57 48.74 -6.78
N THR A 701 7.28 48.01 -5.69
CA THR A 701 8.15 46.92 -5.21
C THR A 701 8.26 45.77 -6.21
N THR A 702 7.18 45.38 -6.91
CA THR A 702 7.26 44.34 -7.96
C THR A 702 8.17 44.75 -9.11
N ILE A 703 8.10 46.02 -9.54
CA ILE A 703 8.95 46.56 -10.61
C ILE A 703 10.42 46.61 -10.15
N ILE A 704 10.67 47.10 -8.93
CA ILE A 704 12.01 47.15 -8.33
C ILE A 704 12.63 45.76 -8.29
N MET A 705 11.89 44.75 -7.82
CA MET A 705 12.39 43.38 -7.71
C MET A 705 12.70 42.77 -9.09
N ALA A 706 11.84 42.99 -10.08
CA ALA A 706 12.08 42.54 -11.46
C ALA A 706 13.35 43.19 -12.06
N LEU A 707 13.55 44.50 -11.84
CA LEU A 707 14.76 45.21 -12.26
C LEU A 707 15.99 44.81 -11.44
N GLY A 708 15.84 44.39 -10.18
CA GLY A 708 16.94 43.85 -9.40
C GLY A 708 17.44 42.50 -9.93
N GLN A 709 16.51 41.62 -10.33
CA GLN A 709 16.84 40.31 -10.89
C GLN A 709 17.46 40.38 -12.28
N HIS A 710 17.02 41.31 -13.13
CA HIS A 710 17.36 41.31 -14.56
C HIS A 710 17.92 42.63 -15.09
N GLY A 711 17.99 43.68 -14.27
CA GLY A 711 18.48 45.00 -14.66
C GLY A 711 20.00 45.10 -14.77
N GLY A 712 20.46 46.30 -15.12
CA GLY A 712 21.88 46.64 -15.22
C GLY A 712 22.11 48.11 -14.86
N LYS A 713 23.08 48.77 -15.48
CA LYS A 713 23.47 50.15 -15.16
C LYS A 713 22.30 51.16 -15.14
N GLN A 714 21.38 51.11 -16.11
CA GLN A 714 20.22 52.02 -16.16
C GLN A 714 19.23 51.78 -15.02
N ALA A 715 19.06 50.52 -14.60
CA ALA A 715 18.25 50.18 -13.43
C ALA A 715 18.90 50.71 -12.15
N LEU A 716 20.21 50.56 -12.00
CA LEU A 716 20.94 51.09 -10.84
C LEU A 716 20.76 52.61 -10.67
N VAL A 717 20.80 53.38 -11.76
CA VAL A 717 20.55 54.84 -11.71
C VAL A 717 19.13 55.16 -11.26
N THR A 718 18.14 54.42 -11.76
CA THR A 718 16.73 54.65 -11.40
C THR A 718 16.42 54.23 -9.97
N LEU A 719 16.93 53.08 -9.53
CA LEU A 719 16.83 52.62 -8.15
C LEU A 719 17.53 53.59 -7.18
N GLY A 720 18.67 54.15 -7.56
CA GLY A 720 19.34 55.19 -6.76
C GLY A 720 18.47 56.44 -6.51
N ARG A 721 17.63 56.84 -7.48
CA ARG A 721 16.68 57.96 -7.30
C ARG A 721 15.60 57.65 -6.26
N LEU A 722 15.20 56.39 -6.11
CA LEU A 722 14.18 55.98 -5.13
C LEU A 722 14.71 56.01 -3.69
N LEU A 723 16.03 55.92 -3.51
CA LEU A 723 16.68 56.09 -2.21
C LEU A 723 16.89 57.57 -1.84
N ALA A 724 16.69 58.50 -2.78
CA ALA A 724 16.93 59.91 -2.53
C ALA A 724 15.81 60.55 -1.67
N PRO A 725 16.12 61.54 -0.82
CA PRO A 725 15.11 62.22 0.01
C PRO A 725 13.98 62.89 -0.75
N THR A 726 14.25 63.34 -1.97
CA THR A 726 13.25 63.98 -2.84
C THR A 726 12.10 63.05 -3.22
N TYR A 727 12.33 61.72 -3.22
CA TYR A 727 11.29 60.75 -3.55
C TYR A 727 10.12 60.81 -2.55
N GLY A 728 10.41 60.90 -1.25
CA GLY A 728 9.37 60.99 -0.22
C GLY A 728 8.51 62.25 -0.32
N VAL A 729 9.12 63.37 -0.74
CA VAL A 729 8.41 64.64 -0.97
C VAL A 729 7.44 64.51 -2.15
N HIS A 730 7.92 63.99 -3.29
CA HIS A 730 7.06 63.79 -4.46
C HIS A 730 5.97 62.74 -4.22
N LEU A 731 6.27 61.71 -3.41
CA LEU A 731 5.26 60.72 -3.01
C LEU A 731 4.18 61.37 -2.13
N LEU A 732 4.54 62.25 -1.19
CA LEU A 732 3.59 63.02 -0.39
C LEU A 732 2.71 63.92 -1.26
N GLU A 733 3.30 64.64 -2.23
CA GLU A 733 2.55 65.48 -3.18
C GLU A 733 1.55 64.66 -4.00
N THR A 734 1.96 63.47 -4.46
CA THR A 734 1.11 62.55 -5.23
C THR A 734 -0.06 62.05 -4.37
N TRP A 735 0.20 61.68 -3.12
CA TRP A 735 -0.84 61.27 -2.16
C TRP A 735 -1.82 62.40 -1.84
N ILE A 736 -1.36 63.62 -1.58
CA ILE A 736 -2.24 64.77 -1.30
C ILE A 736 -3.08 65.12 -2.53
N THR A 737 -2.52 64.99 -3.74
CA THR A 737 -3.24 65.25 -4.98
C THR A 737 -4.37 64.25 -5.19
N ALA A 738 -4.13 62.96 -4.90
CA ALA A 738 -5.14 61.91 -5.04
C ALA A 738 -6.15 61.89 -3.88
N LEU A 739 -5.72 62.24 -2.66
CA LEU A 739 -6.55 62.26 -1.47
C LEU A 739 -6.23 63.50 -0.60
N PRO A 740 -6.89 64.64 -0.89
CA PRO A 740 -6.71 65.86 -0.11
C PRO A 740 -7.03 65.70 1.39
N ALA A 741 -7.91 64.74 1.72
CA ALA A 741 -8.28 64.37 3.09
C ALA A 741 -7.11 63.94 3.98
N LEU A 742 -5.96 63.56 3.39
CA LEU A 742 -4.76 63.21 4.16
C LEU A 742 -4.29 64.36 5.07
N ILE A 743 -4.55 65.61 4.72
CA ILE A 743 -4.20 66.77 5.57
C ILE A 743 -4.95 66.73 6.93
N GLY A 744 -6.08 66.02 6.99
CA GLY A 744 -6.89 65.81 8.20
C GLY A 744 -6.44 64.63 9.06
N PRO A 745 -7.22 64.31 10.12
CA PRO A 745 -6.89 63.23 11.05
C PRO A 745 -7.08 61.83 10.42
N ALA A 746 -6.30 60.86 10.90
CA ALA A 746 -6.15 59.55 10.26
C ALA A 746 -7.43 58.69 10.19
N ASP A 747 -8.36 58.90 11.11
CA ASP A 747 -9.68 58.25 11.14
C ASP A 747 -10.56 58.64 9.95
N GLN A 748 -10.29 59.79 9.32
CA GLN A 748 -11.06 60.32 8.19
C GLN A 748 -10.49 59.90 6.82
N TRP A 749 -9.28 59.37 6.76
CA TRP A 749 -8.61 59.09 5.48
C TRP A 749 -9.34 58.03 4.66
N LEU A 750 -9.74 56.91 5.27
CA LEU A 750 -10.41 55.80 4.57
C LEU A 750 -11.89 56.11 4.22
N PRO A 751 -12.71 56.72 5.11
CA PRO A 751 -14.08 57.09 4.78
C PRO A 751 -14.22 58.14 3.67
N GLN A 752 -13.26 59.06 3.54
CA GLN A 752 -13.29 60.15 2.54
C GLN A 752 -12.63 59.78 1.21
N ALA A 753 -12.06 58.58 1.08
CA ALA A 753 -11.54 58.07 -0.18
C ALA A 753 -12.69 57.55 -1.06
N GLU A 754 -13.31 58.46 -1.82
CA GLU A 754 -14.46 58.15 -2.70
C GLU A 754 -14.05 57.28 -3.90
N GLU A 755 -12.83 57.43 -4.40
CA GLU A 755 -12.31 56.63 -5.50
C GLU A 755 -11.93 55.21 -5.02
N PRO A 756 -12.54 54.13 -5.57
CA PRO A 756 -12.30 52.77 -5.10
C PRO A 756 -10.83 52.32 -5.17
N ALA A 757 -10.09 52.73 -6.21
CA ALA A 757 -8.69 52.37 -6.39
C ALA A 757 -7.80 53.03 -5.34
N THR A 758 -7.93 54.34 -5.15
CA THR A 758 -7.19 55.12 -4.15
C THR A 758 -7.49 54.63 -2.73
N ARG A 759 -8.77 54.30 -2.43
CA ARG A 759 -9.17 53.68 -1.17
C ARG A 759 -8.49 52.33 -0.92
N ALA A 760 -8.50 51.44 -1.92
CA ALA A 760 -7.89 50.12 -1.80
C ALA A 760 -6.36 50.21 -1.60
N LEU A 761 -5.69 51.12 -2.30
CA LEU A 761 -4.25 51.36 -2.15
C LEU A 761 -3.89 51.93 -0.78
N LEU A 762 -4.69 52.88 -0.29
CA LEU A 762 -4.50 53.44 1.06
C LEU A 762 -4.60 52.33 2.11
N ALA A 763 -5.66 51.51 2.02
CA ALA A 763 -5.85 50.37 2.90
C ALA A 763 -4.67 49.37 2.86
N ASP A 764 -4.20 49.03 1.66
CA ASP A 764 -3.07 48.13 1.46
C ASP A 764 -1.80 48.65 2.15
N VAL A 765 -1.47 49.93 1.97
CA VAL A 765 -0.30 50.57 2.61
C VAL A 765 -0.44 50.60 4.13
N MET A 766 -1.64 50.89 4.66
CA MET A 766 -1.87 50.93 6.12
C MET A 766 -1.64 49.58 6.80
N VAL A 767 -2.01 48.46 6.15
CA VAL A 767 -1.86 47.12 6.76
C VAL A 767 -0.50 46.50 6.50
N THR A 768 0.03 46.60 5.28
CA THR A 768 1.28 45.92 4.87
C THR A 768 2.55 46.51 5.51
N THR A 769 2.47 47.69 6.12
CA THR A 769 3.62 48.37 6.74
C THR A 769 3.76 48.12 8.25
N ASN A 770 2.77 47.50 8.89
CA ASN A 770 2.83 47.13 10.32
C ASN A 770 3.74 45.92 10.59
N THR A 771 4.21 45.21 9.57
CA THR A 771 5.01 43.97 9.69
C THR A 771 6.53 44.19 9.57
N LEU A 772 6.98 45.39 9.20
CA LEU A 772 8.36 45.67 8.76
C LEU A 772 9.31 46.23 9.83
N ALA A 773 8.92 46.39 11.10
CA ALA A 773 9.84 46.92 12.11
C ALA A 773 9.64 46.33 13.52
N GLY A 774 10.69 45.68 14.01
CA GLY A 774 11.01 45.68 15.43
C GLY A 774 11.47 47.09 15.84
N ALA A 775 11.03 47.51 17.04
CA ALA A 775 11.23 48.82 17.66
C ALA A 775 10.34 49.96 17.12
N MET A 776 9.37 50.35 17.96
CA MET A 776 8.52 51.55 17.89
C MET A 776 7.53 51.58 16.70
N ALA A 777 6.37 50.95 16.88
CA ALA A 777 5.19 51.20 16.05
C ALA A 777 4.76 52.66 16.21
N ILE A 778 5.31 53.56 15.38
CA ILE A 778 4.87 54.95 15.28
C ILE A 778 3.39 54.89 14.91
N PRO A 779 2.45 55.40 15.73
CA PRO A 779 1.04 55.40 15.40
C PRO A 779 0.82 56.15 14.08
N LEU A 780 -0.08 55.65 13.22
CA LEU A 780 -0.48 56.35 12.01
C LEU A 780 -1.38 57.53 12.37
N ASP A 781 -0.79 58.62 12.88
CA ASP A 781 -1.50 59.82 13.33
C ASP A 781 -1.40 60.99 12.32
N ARG A 782 -0.41 60.95 11.43
CA ARG A 782 -0.09 62.03 10.47
C ARG A 782 0.34 61.47 9.11
N PRO A 783 0.17 62.24 8.01
CA PRO A 783 0.59 61.81 6.67
C PRO A 783 2.06 61.45 6.59
N SER A 784 2.92 62.18 7.30
CA SER A 784 4.36 61.91 7.33
C SER A 784 4.69 60.49 7.84
N ALA A 785 3.90 59.95 8.77
CA ALA A 785 4.09 58.59 9.26
C ALA A 785 3.71 57.54 8.20
N LEU A 786 2.64 57.78 7.44
CA LEU A 786 2.23 56.92 6.32
C LEU A 786 3.28 56.95 5.20
N ILE A 787 3.76 58.14 4.82
CA ILE A 787 4.81 58.30 3.80
C ILE A 787 6.12 57.69 4.26
N ALA A 788 6.53 57.90 5.52
CA ALA A 788 7.74 57.29 6.06
C ALA A 788 7.73 55.76 5.95
N ARG A 789 6.59 55.13 6.25
CA ARG A 789 6.40 53.68 6.13
C ARG A 789 6.39 53.20 4.68
N HIS A 790 5.74 53.94 3.79
CA HIS A 790 5.73 53.64 2.36
C HIS A 790 7.16 53.74 1.78
N VAL A 791 7.87 54.84 2.05
CA VAL A 791 9.26 55.05 1.63
C VAL A 791 10.17 53.96 2.19
N LEU A 792 10.02 53.56 3.46
CA LEU A 792 10.81 52.47 4.04
C LEU A 792 10.60 51.15 3.31
N ARG A 793 9.36 50.81 2.96
CA ARG A 793 9.02 49.60 2.18
C ARG A 793 9.68 49.62 0.80
N ILE A 794 9.62 50.75 0.10
CA ILE A 794 10.23 50.92 -1.22
C ILE A 794 11.75 50.90 -1.11
N ALA A 795 12.33 51.58 -0.13
CA ALA A 795 13.76 51.63 0.11
C ALA A 795 14.31 50.23 0.45
N SER A 796 13.60 49.44 1.27
CA SER A 796 14.01 48.07 1.60
C SER A 796 14.05 47.19 0.35
N ALA A 797 12.97 47.21 -0.46
CA ALA A 797 12.95 46.50 -1.74
C ALA A 797 14.06 47.00 -2.70
N THR A 798 14.35 48.30 -2.69
CA THR A 798 15.38 48.93 -3.52
C THR A 798 16.77 48.51 -3.11
N ALA A 799 17.10 48.55 -1.82
CA ALA A 799 18.37 48.07 -1.28
C ALA A 799 18.60 46.60 -1.64
N HIS A 800 17.57 45.77 -1.46
CA HIS A 800 17.62 44.36 -1.85
C HIS A 800 17.87 44.17 -3.35
N ALA A 801 17.15 44.92 -4.21
CA ALA A 801 17.31 44.87 -5.66
C ALA A 801 18.70 45.33 -6.13
N ILE A 802 19.25 46.39 -5.53
CA ILE A 802 20.62 46.86 -5.80
C ILE A 802 21.64 45.76 -5.45
N GLY A 803 21.46 45.08 -4.30
CA GLY A 803 22.29 43.94 -3.91
C GLY A 803 22.19 42.75 -4.89
N MET A 804 21.00 42.48 -5.46
CA MET A 804 20.85 41.48 -6.54
C MET A 804 21.61 41.88 -7.80
N ILE A 805 21.55 43.15 -8.22
CA ILE A 805 22.31 43.64 -9.39
C ILE A 805 23.82 43.49 -9.15
N GLY A 806 24.31 43.83 -7.96
CA GLY A 806 25.73 43.70 -7.61
C GLY A 806 26.24 42.25 -7.69
N ARG A 807 25.43 41.29 -7.22
CA ARG A 807 25.73 39.86 -7.34
C ARG A 807 25.73 39.39 -8.80
N ASN A 808 24.80 39.87 -9.61
CA ASN A 808 24.68 39.48 -11.02
C ASN A 808 25.71 40.16 -11.93
N GLN A 809 26.18 41.36 -11.58
CA GLN A 809 27.10 42.19 -12.37
C GLN A 809 28.20 42.81 -11.48
N PRO A 810 29.27 42.07 -11.16
CA PRO A 810 30.32 42.54 -10.25
C PRO A 810 31.06 43.79 -10.76
N THR A 811 30.99 44.09 -12.06
CA THR A 811 31.55 45.33 -12.65
C THR A 811 30.88 46.61 -12.14
N LEU A 812 29.65 46.53 -11.61
CA LEU A 812 28.93 47.67 -11.05
C LEU A 812 29.17 47.86 -9.55
N ALA A 813 29.94 46.99 -8.90
CA ALA A 813 30.19 47.05 -7.46
C ALA A 813 30.64 48.44 -6.95
N PRO A 814 31.59 49.16 -7.61
CA PRO A 814 31.99 50.50 -7.12
C PRO A 814 30.85 51.52 -7.13
N ALA A 815 29.95 51.44 -8.12
CA ALA A 815 28.80 52.33 -8.21
C ALA A 815 27.73 51.99 -7.15
N ILE A 816 27.57 50.70 -6.85
CA ILE A 816 26.69 50.21 -5.79
C ILE A 816 27.19 50.64 -4.41
N SER A 817 28.48 50.46 -4.12
CA SER A 817 29.11 50.90 -2.88
C SER A 817 28.96 52.41 -2.67
N ALA A 818 29.15 53.21 -3.71
CA ALA A 818 28.96 54.66 -3.64
C ALA A 818 27.50 55.03 -3.31
N LEU A 819 26.52 54.42 -3.98
CA LEU A 819 25.10 54.67 -3.73
C LEU A 819 24.67 54.26 -2.31
N ILE A 820 25.07 53.07 -1.87
CA ILE A 820 24.75 52.56 -0.52
C ILE A 820 25.43 53.43 0.53
N SER A 821 26.69 53.83 0.34
CA SER A 821 27.39 54.72 1.26
C SER A 821 26.66 56.06 1.45
N ILE A 822 26.08 56.62 0.38
CA ILE A 822 25.28 57.85 0.47
C ILE A 822 24.00 57.59 1.25
N ALA A 823 23.24 56.56 0.89
CA ALA A 823 21.96 56.23 1.55
C ALA A 823 22.13 55.86 3.04
N LEU A 824 23.23 55.21 3.41
CA LEU A 824 23.53 54.84 4.79
C LEU A 824 23.76 56.05 5.69
N HIS A 825 24.33 57.15 5.19
CA HIS A 825 24.63 58.33 6.01
C HIS A 825 23.53 59.41 5.94
N ASP A 826 22.48 59.20 5.14
CA ASP A 826 21.40 60.14 4.99
C ASP A 826 20.33 59.97 6.08
N THR A 827 20.36 60.83 7.09
CA THR A 827 19.39 60.78 8.22
C THR A 827 18.06 61.48 7.91
N SER A 828 17.88 62.06 6.71
CA SER A 828 16.67 62.80 6.37
C SER A 828 15.47 61.91 6.02
N VAL A 829 15.71 60.62 5.76
CA VAL A 829 14.71 59.62 5.35
C VAL A 829 14.79 58.39 6.25
N PRO A 830 13.68 57.66 6.50
CA PRO A 830 13.75 56.34 7.11
C PRO A 830 14.64 55.39 6.28
N ARG A 831 15.67 54.82 6.92
CA ARG A 831 16.64 53.95 6.27
C ARG A 831 16.37 52.46 6.59
N PRO A 832 16.31 51.58 5.58
CA PRO A 832 16.32 50.13 5.78
C PRO A 832 17.77 49.67 6.02
N LEU A 833 18.25 49.92 7.23
CA LEU A 833 19.67 49.79 7.59
C LEU A 833 20.19 48.35 7.39
N ASP A 834 19.39 47.34 7.75
CA ASP A 834 19.77 45.93 7.63
C ASP A 834 19.96 45.54 6.15
N GLU A 835 19.00 45.89 5.28
CA GLU A 835 19.06 45.58 3.85
C GLU A 835 20.14 46.37 3.13
N LEU A 836 20.39 47.63 3.51
CA LEU A 836 21.47 48.44 2.93
C LEU A 836 22.85 47.86 3.23
N LEU A 837 23.10 47.43 4.47
CA LEU A 837 24.36 46.77 4.82
C LEU A 837 24.51 45.40 4.15
N ALA A 838 23.40 44.66 3.98
CA ALA A 838 23.41 43.37 3.30
C ALA A 838 23.63 43.49 1.77
N ALA A 839 23.28 44.63 1.17
CA ALA A 839 23.37 44.84 -0.26
C ALA A 839 24.81 44.98 -0.79
N ASP A 840 25.76 45.42 0.05
CA ASP A 840 27.18 45.50 -0.30
C ASP A 840 28.09 44.79 0.72
N PRO A 841 28.57 43.58 0.40
CA PRO A 841 29.43 42.81 1.31
C PRO A 841 30.83 43.40 1.48
N SER A 842 31.25 44.34 0.62
CA SER A 842 32.57 44.99 0.66
C SER A 842 32.66 46.13 1.67
N ILE A 843 31.53 46.51 2.28
CA ILE A 843 31.48 47.53 3.32
C ILE A 843 32.34 47.12 4.52
N ASP A 844 33.22 48.03 4.93
CA ASP A 844 33.95 47.97 6.18
C ASP A 844 33.01 48.28 7.35
N LEU A 845 32.28 47.26 7.80
CA LEU A 845 31.36 47.36 8.96
C LEU A 845 32.08 47.88 10.22
N PRO A 846 33.33 47.46 10.54
CA PRO A 846 34.11 48.06 11.63
C PRO A 846 34.35 49.57 11.50
N ALA A 847 34.57 50.09 10.28
CA ALA A 847 34.68 51.53 10.07
C ALA A 847 33.34 52.24 10.31
N ILE A 848 32.23 51.68 9.84
CA ILE A 848 30.89 52.26 10.05
C ILE A 848 30.52 52.29 11.53
N ALA A 849 30.75 51.19 12.26
CA ALA A 849 30.44 51.15 13.70
C ALA A 849 31.20 52.24 14.48
N ARG A 850 32.45 52.54 14.08
CA ARG A 850 33.28 53.62 14.63
C ARG A 850 32.76 55.00 14.25
N SER A 851 32.41 55.25 12.99
CA SER A 851 31.96 56.57 12.52
C SER A 851 30.54 56.94 12.98
N ALA A 852 29.68 55.94 13.25
CA ALA A 852 28.28 56.13 13.64
C ALA A 852 28.08 56.53 15.11
N GLN A 853 28.89 57.46 15.65
CA GLN A 853 28.80 57.86 17.06
C GLN A 853 27.47 58.52 17.43
N HIS A 854 26.93 59.34 16.54
CA HIS A 854 25.69 60.08 16.76
C HIS A 854 24.47 59.37 16.13
N ASP A 855 24.65 58.16 15.63
CA ASP A 855 23.63 57.39 14.91
C ASP A 855 23.51 55.98 15.52
N ALA A 856 22.89 55.94 16.71
CA ALA A 856 22.66 54.71 17.47
C ALA A 856 22.03 53.56 16.66
N PRO A 857 20.99 53.77 15.81
CA PRO A 857 20.43 52.66 15.04
C PRO A 857 21.40 52.12 13.98
N LEU A 858 22.13 52.98 13.26
CA LEU A 858 23.16 52.54 12.30
C LEU A 858 24.28 51.77 13.00
N ARG A 859 24.75 52.26 14.16
CA ARG A 859 25.76 51.57 14.98
C ARG A 859 25.27 50.20 15.44
N ALA A 860 24.04 50.11 15.96
CA ALA A 860 23.47 48.86 16.45
C ALA A 860 23.29 47.80 15.34
N VAL A 861 22.83 48.23 14.16
CA VAL A 861 22.65 47.38 12.98
C VAL A 861 24.00 46.95 12.40
N ALA A 862 24.99 47.85 12.34
CA ALA A 862 26.36 47.50 11.92
C ALA A 862 26.99 46.44 12.84
N LEU A 863 26.86 46.59 14.17
CA LEU A 863 27.35 45.60 15.13
C LEU A 863 26.60 44.27 15.02
N GLN A 864 25.29 44.30 14.77
CA GLN A 864 24.49 43.10 14.52
C GLN A 864 24.95 42.37 13.24
N ALA A 865 25.22 43.11 12.17
CA ALA A 865 25.73 42.57 10.93
C ALA A 865 27.14 41.98 11.09
N ILE A 866 28.01 42.60 11.90
CA ILE A 866 29.31 42.02 12.27
C ILE A 866 29.10 40.72 13.05
N ALA A 867 28.22 40.70 14.05
CA ALA A 867 27.94 39.51 14.86
C ALA A 867 27.48 38.30 14.03
N GLY A 868 26.75 38.55 12.93
CA GLY A 868 26.29 37.51 12.01
C GLY A 868 27.37 36.93 11.07
N ARG A 869 28.58 37.51 11.01
CA ARG A 869 29.70 37.00 10.17
C ARG A 869 30.45 35.86 10.88
N PRO A 870 31.07 34.92 10.14
CA PRO A 870 31.85 33.83 10.75
C PRO A 870 33.02 34.35 11.60
N ASP A 871 33.70 35.40 11.14
CA ASP A 871 34.78 36.09 11.89
C ASP A 871 34.24 37.26 12.74
N GLY A 872 32.92 37.28 12.98
CA GLY A 872 32.23 38.38 13.65
C GLY A 872 32.70 38.59 15.08
N ALA A 873 32.86 37.50 15.82
CA ALA A 873 33.22 37.56 17.24
C ALA A 873 34.65 38.10 17.46
N THR A 874 35.61 37.74 16.62
CA THR A 874 36.98 38.29 16.66
C THR A 874 36.99 39.77 16.27
N THR A 875 36.18 40.14 15.28
CA THR A 875 36.06 41.52 14.81
C THR A 875 35.42 42.44 15.86
N LEU A 876 34.33 42.00 16.51
CA LEU A 876 33.70 42.72 17.62
C LEU A 876 34.67 42.90 18.80
N LEU A 877 35.46 41.87 19.10
CA LEU A 877 36.43 41.94 20.18
C LEU A 877 37.58 42.91 19.91
N HIS A 878 38.11 42.90 18.69
CA HIS A 878 39.12 43.86 18.26
C HIS A 878 38.58 45.30 18.22
N LEU A 879 37.29 45.47 17.86
CA LEU A 879 36.61 46.77 17.98
C LEU A 879 36.53 47.21 19.44
N ALA A 880 36.15 46.33 20.36
CA ALA A 880 36.06 46.65 21.78
C ALA A 880 37.41 47.06 22.40
N GLU A 881 38.54 46.49 21.96
CA GLU A 881 39.88 46.86 22.44
C GLU A 881 40.32 48.29 22.04
N LYS A 882 39.86 48.80 20.88
CA LYS A 882 40.39 50.01 20.25
C LYS A 882 39.39 51.16 20.14
N ALA A 883 38.17 50.99 20.65
CA ALA A 883 37.07 51.93 20.51
C ALA A 883 36.83 52.79 21.78
N ASP A 884 35.92 53.75 21.65
CA ASP A 884 35.32 54.48 22.77
C ASP A 884 34.44 53.55 23.63
N GLY A 885 34.21 53.93 24.90
CA GLY A 885 33.54 53.08 25.88
C GLY A 885 32.16 52.58 25.46
N ASP A 886 31.35 53.44 24.83
CA ASP A 886 30.00 53.08 24.37
C ASP A 886 30.01 52.03 23.26
N LEU A 887 30.90 52.19 22.26
CA LEU A 887 31.07 51.24 21.17
C LEU A 887 31.66 49.92 21.68
N ALA A 888 32.60 49.98 22.63
CA ALA A 888 33.15 48.79 23.26
C ALA A 888 32.07 47.98 24.01
N CYS A 889 31.22 48.64 24.79
CA CYS A 889 30.09 47.98 25.46
C CYS A 889 29.13 47.34 24.44
N ALA A 890 28.69 48.11 23.44
CA ALA A 890 27.76 47.61 22.43
C ALA A 890 28.33 46.44 21.61
N ALA A 891 29.64 46.45 21.32
CA ALA A 891 30.30 45.34 20.63
C ALA A 891 30.37 44.08 21.50
N LEU A 892 30.71 44.23 22.79
CA LEU A 892 30.74 43.13 23.76
C LEU A 892 29.33 42.56 24.01
N ASP A 893 28.31 43.39 24.08
CA ASP A 893 26.91 42.95 24.24
C ASP A 893 26.43 42.07 23.08
N ARG A 894 26.95 42.27 21.86
CA ARG A 894 26.61 41.48 20.67
C ARG A 894 27.55 40.30 20.42
N LEU A 895 28.57 40.12 21.25
CA LEU A 895 29.48 38.97 21.18
C LEU A 895 28.73 37.70 21.63
N ALA A 896 28.59 36.75 20.71
CA ALA A 896 27.93 35.47 20.97
C ALA A 896 28.96 34.32 21.12
N PRO A 897 28.69 33.32 21.99
CA PRO A 897 29.52 32.12 22.10
C PRO A 897 29.43 31.25 20.83
N PRO A 898 30.44 30.38 20.56
CA PRO A 898 31.61 30.07 21.40
C PRO A 898 32.77 31.07 21.22
N CYS A 899 33.50 31.36 22.31
CA CYS A 899 34.73 32.16 22.28
C CYS A 899 35.96 31.25 22.21
N THR A 900 36.98 31.65 21.45
CA THR A 900 38.26 30.93 21.40
C THR A 900 39.19 31.34 22.55
N ALA A 901 40.18 30.51 22.89
CA ALA A 901 41.19 30.81 23.91
C ALA A 901 41.80 32.23 23.81
N PRO A 902 42.28 32.72 22.65
CA PRO A 902 42.82 34.08 22.55
C PRO A 902 41.76 35.16 22.78
N MET A 903 40.50 34.91 22.44
CA MET A 903 39.42 35.86 22.71
C MET A 903 39.15 35.98 24.21
N ILE A 904 39.25 34.88 24.94
CA ILE A 904 39.08 34.87 26.39
C ILE A 904 40.19 35.66 27.08
N GLU A 905 41.45 35.52 26.63
CA GLU A 905 42.56 36.33 27.13
C GLU A 905 42.34 37.83 26.93
N THR A 906 41.85 38.23 25.75
CA THR A 906 41.51 39.63 25.48
C THR A 906 40.34 40.11 26.34
N LEU A 907 39.27 39.32 26.49
CA LEU A 907 38.14 39.66 27.36
C LEU A 907 38.57 39.82 28.83
N LEU A 908 39.48 38.97 29.31
CA LEU A 908 40.07 39.09 30.66
C LEU A 908 40.88 40.38 30.82
N ARG A 909 41.61 40.79 29.78
CA ARG A 909 42.33 42.07 29.76
C ARG A 909 41.36 43.25 29.84
N LEU A 910 40.26 43.21 29.10
CA LEU A 910 39.20 44.24 29.12
C LEU A 910 38.42 44.26 30.45
N ALA A 911 38.33 43.12 31.14
CA ALA A 911 37.75 43.05 32.49
C ALA A 911 38.68 43.63 33.59
N GLY A 912 39.96 43.80 33.29
CA GLY A 912 40.97 44.34 34.21
C GLY A 912 40.75 45.81 34.58
N ALA A 913 41.49 46.29 35.58
CA ALA A 913 41.34 47.63 36.16
C ALA A 913 41.68 48.79 35.20
N ASP A 914 42.39 48.53 34.11
CA ASP A 914 42.81 49.55 33.13
C ASP A 914 41.67 50.04 32.22
N SER A 915 40.52 49.35 32.21
CA SER A 915 39.35 49.70 31.39
C SER A 915 38.28 50.46 32.18
N ALA A 916 37.42 51.22 31.49
CA ALA A 916 36.29 51.90 32.13
C ALA A 916 35.27 50.90 32.68
N GLU A 917 34.63 51.21 33.82
CA GLU A 917 33.70 50.31 34.53
C GLU A 917 32.60 49.69 33.64
N PRO A 918 31.91 50.43 32.73
CA PRO A 918 30.91 49.83 31.84
C PRO A 918 31.49 48.78 30.89
N VAL A 919 32.69 49.03 30.35
CA VAL A 919 33.40 48.10 29.45
C VAL A 919 33.80 46.84 30.22
N ARG A 920 34.27 47.01 31.46
CA ARG A 920 34.61 45.89 32.33
C ARG A 920 33.39 45.01 32.62
N LEU A 921 32.24 45.61 32.94
CA LEU A 921 30.99 44.87 33.15
C LEU A 921 30.55 44.13 31.90
N ALA A 922 30.57 44.77 30.73
CA ALA A 922 30.23 44.14 29.45
C ALA A 922 31.19 42.98 29.10
N ALA A 923 32.49 43.13 29.40
CA ALA A 923 33.49 42.09 29.20
C ALA A 923 33.26 40.89 30.13
N LEU A 924 32.95 41.14 31.41
CA LEU A 924 32.58 40.11 32.37
C LEU A 924 31.29 39.37 31.95
N GLN A 925 30.27 40.09 31.47
CA GLN A 925 29.05 39.47 30.94
C GLN A 925 29.30 38.64 29.67
N ALA A 926 30.21 39.08 28.79
CA ALA A 926 30.64 38.31 27.62
C ALA A 926 31.39 37.02 28.04
N LEU A 927 32.29 37.10 29.03
CA LEU A 927 32.95 35.93 29.62
C LEU A 927 31.94 34.97 30.26
N GLY A 928 30.93 35.49 30.96
CA GLY A 928 29.88 34.66 31.55
C GLY A 928 29.03 33.91 30.53
N ARG A 929 28.79 34.52 29.36
CA ARG A 929 28.07 33.87 28.24
C ARG A 929 28.93 32.81 27.53
N SER A 930 30.25 32.97 27.50
CA SER A 930 31.14 31.95 26.92
C SER A 930 31.27 30.71 27.81
N ALA A 931 31.10 30.88 29.13
CA ALA A 931 31.13 29.82 30.13
C ALA A 931 32.41 28.97 30.11
N ASP A 932 33.56 29.56 29.70
CA ASP A 932 34.83 28.85 29.59
C ASP A 932 35.55 28.74 30.96
N PRO A 933 35.82 27.52 31.47
CA PRO A 933 36.52 27.31 32.73
C PRO A 933 37.94 27.90 32.78
N ALA A 934 38.59 28.13 31.64
CA ALA A 934 39.94 28.71 31.58
C ALA A 934 39.99 30.15 32.11
N ALA A 935 38.88 30.89 32.06
CA ALA A 935 38.79 32.25 32.59
C ALA A 935 38.65 32.31 34.12
N THR A 936 38.22 31.20 34.75
CA THR A 936 37.83 31.13 36.15
C THR A 936 38.90 31.59 37.15
N PRO A 937 40.20 31.23 37.02
CA PRO A 937 41.22 31.71 37.95
C PRO A 937 41.33 33.25 37.98
N ALA A 938 41.27 33.89 36.81
CA ALA A 938 41.34 35.34 36.70
C ALA A 938 40.05 36.02 37.19
N LEU A 939 38.88 35.45 36.87
CA LEU A 939 37.60 35.91 37.39
C LEU A 939 37.52 35.84 38.92
N MET A 940 38.05 34.76 39.52
CA MET A 940 38.11 34.62 40.99
C MET A 940 39.07 35.61 41.64
N ALA A 941 40.18 35.96 40.97
CA ALA A 941 41.07 37.03 41.44
C ALA A 941 40.37 38.40 41.46
N ILE A 942 39.55 38.71 40.45
CA ILE A 942 38.73 39.94 40.42
C ILE A 942 37.65 39.89 41.52
N ALA A 943 36.96 38.76 41.67
CA ALA A 943 35.90 38.59 42.66
C ALA A 943 36.35 38.75 44.12
N THR A 944 37.56 38.29 44.44
CA THR A 944 38.13 38.29 45.80
C THR A 944 38.91 39.56 46.13
N ASN A 945 39.16 40.44 45.15
CA ASN A 945 39.81 41.72 45.38
C ASN A 945 38.85 42.73 46.02
N GLU A 946 39.04 43.03 47.31
CA GLU A 946 38.19 43.97 48.05
C GLU A 946 38.26 45.42 47.56
N GLN A 947 39.29 45.78 46.78
CA GLN A 947 39.43 47.12 46.19
C GLN A 947 38.55 47.32 44.95
N GLU A 948 37.98 46.25 44.40
CA GLU A 948 37.10 46.33 43.23
C GLU A 948 35.67 46.72 43.61
N PRO A 949 34.95 47.46 42.75
CA PRO A 949 33.54 47.78 42.97
C PRO A 949 32.69 46.51 43.19
N PRO A 950 31.72 46.52 44.12
CA PRO A 950 30.87 45.36 44.38
C PRO A 950 30.16 44.81 43.14
N ALA A 951 29.77 45.68 42.19
CA ALA A 951 29.15 45.29 40.93
C ALA A 951 30.10 44.49 40.01
N ILE A 952 31.37 44.91 39.93
CA ILE A 952 32.41 44.21 39.16
C ILE A 952 32.73 42.86 39.80
N ARG A 953 32.88 42.82 41.12
CA ARG A 953 33.12 41.57 41.87
C ARG A 953 31.97 40.58 41.68
N ALA A 954 30.72 41.05 41.77
CA ALA A 954 29.54 40.23 41.53
C ALA A 954 29.46 39.76 40.07
N ALA A 955 29.72 40.63 39.09
CA ALA A 955 29.73 40.26 37.68
C ALA A 955 30.83 39.23 37.36
N ALA A 956 31.99 39.31 38.02
CA ALA A 956 33.06 38.33 37.87
C ALA A 956 32.70 36.96 38.45
N LEU A 957 32.03 36.91 39.61
CA LEU A 957 31.44 35.68 40.14
C LEU A 957 30.36 35.13 39.21
N ASP A 958 29.49 36.00 38.68
CA ASP A 958 28.45 35.62 37.73
C ASP A 958 29.02 35.12 36.40
N ALA A 959 30.23 35.52 36.03
CA ALA A 959 30.92 35.03 34.84
C ALA A 959 31.65 33.70 35.08
N ALA A 960 32.02 33.40 36.32
CA ALA A 960 32.84 32.24 36.65
C ALA A 960 32.05 30.92 36.55
N VAL A 961 32.70 29.90 35.97
CA VAL A 961 32.18 28.54 35.83
C VAL A 961 33.19 27.57 36.43
N ALA A 962 32.74 26.49 37.07
CA ALA A 962 33.63 25.58 37.81
C ALA A 962 34.52 26.29 38.85
N ALA A 963 34.04 27.40 39.43
CA ALA A 963 34.76 28.10 40.48
C ALA A 963 34.90 27.20 41.73
N PRO A 964 36.05 27.29 42.44
CA PRO A 964 36.35 26.45 43.59
C PRO A 964 35.30 26.66 44.68
N VAL A 965 34.60 25.59 45.03
CA VAL A 965 33.43 25.60 45.91
C VAL A 965 33.77 26.20 47.27
N GLU A 966 34.98 25.96 47.79
CA GLU A 966 35.43 26.48 49.08
C GLU A 966 35.47 28.02 49.10
N GLN A 967 35.99 28.64 48.04
CA GLN A 967 36.03 30.10 47.90
C GLN A 967 34.63 30.69 47.71
N LEU A 968 33.76 30.00 46.97
CA LEU A 968 32.36 30.44 46.80
C LEU A 968 31.60 30.37 48.14
N ILE A 969 31.82 29.35 48.96
CA ILE A 969 31.23 29.23 50.31
C ILE A 969 31.73 30.38 51.21
N GLU A 970 33.02 30.71 51.15
CA GLU A 970 33.58 31.85 51.89
C GLU A 970 32.90 33.16 51.44
N CYS A 971 32.78 33.40 50.13
CA CYS A 971 32.09 34.58 49.61
C CYS A 971 30.63 34.65 50.08
N ILE A 972 29.90 33.53 50.11
CA ILE A 972 28.51 33.51 50.55
C ILE A 972 28.35 33.86 52.02
N THR A 973 29.29 33.40 52.85
CA THR A 973 29.17 33.51 54.31
C THR A 973 29.75 34.81 54.85
N THR A 974 30.69 35.44 54.13
CA THR A 974 31.44 36.61 54.63
C THR A 974 31.09 37.92 53.92
N GLN A 975 30.59 37.88 52.68
CA GLN A 975 30.39 39.08 51.85
C GLN A 975 28.93 39.57 51.86
N PRO A 976 28.70 40.88 51.66
CA PRO A 976 27.35 41.42 51.48
C PRO A 976 26.76 41.09 50.10
N ASP A 977 25.45 41.30 49.93
CA ASP A 977 24.80 41.30 48.62
C ASP A 977 25.28 42.53 47.80
N PRO A 978 25.48 42.47 46.47
CA PRO A 978 25.13 41.42 45.49
C PRO A 978 26.13 40.25 45.35
N ILE A 979 27.28 40.32 46.02
CA ILE A 979 28.38 39.35 45.88
C ILE A 979 27.95 37.96 46.38
N ARG A 980 27.22 37.92 47.49
CA ARG A 980 26.64 36.69 48.05
C ARG A 980 25.73 35.97 47.05
N SER A 981 24.78 36.70 46.45
CA SER A 981 23.86 36.14 45.43
C SER A 981 24.57 35.72 44.15
N ALA A 982 25.61 36.45 43.74
CA ALA A 982 26.44 36.06 42.59
C ALA A 982 27.26 34.78 42.88
N ALA A 983 27.84 34.65 44.07
CA ALA A 983 28.55 33.43 44.48
C ALA A 983 27.62 32.19 44.52
N LEU A 984 26.36 32.36 44.95
CA LEU A 984 25.34 31.30 44.87
C LEU A 984 25.02 30.89 43.43
N ARG A 985 24.91 31.85 42.50
CA ARG A 985 24.71 31.57 41.06
C ARG A 985 25.95 30.99 40.38
N ALA A 986 27.14 31.31 40.86
CA ALA A 986 28.37 30.65 40.43
C ALA A 986 28.40 29.18 40.88
N LEU A 987 27.98 28.90 42.12
CA LEU A 987 27.88 27.54 42.67
C LEU A 987 26.94 26.63 41.88
N SER A 988 25.84 27.15 41.34
CA SER A 988 24.92 26.35 40.50
C SER A 988 25.57 25.87 39.19
N ARG A 989 26.75 26.40 38.84
CA ARG A 989 27.54 26.05 37.64
C ARG A 989 28.86 25.34 37.99
N SER A 990 29.01 24.86 39.22
CA SER A 990 30.19 24.10 39.66
C SER A 990 29.89 22.59 39.69
N ASP A 991 30.88 21.78 39.30
CA ASP A 991 30.73 20.31 39.18
C ASP A 991 30.67 19.56 40.53
N ARG A 992 30.93 20.24 41.65
CA ARG A 992 30.98 19.62 42.98
C ARG A 992 29.72 19.93 43.78
N PRO A 993 29.09 18.91 44.39
CA PRO A 993 27.91 19.10 45.21
C PRO A 993 28.24 19.93 46.47
N VAL A 994 27.35 20.86 46.77
CA VAL A 994 27.45 21.87 47.82
C VAL A 994 26.70 21.36 49.06
N PRO A 995 27.04 21.81 50.28
CA PRO A 995 26.30 21.40 51.46
C PRO A 995 24.80 21.78 51.39
N ALA A 996 23.93 20.80 51.14
CA ALA A 996 22.49 21.00 50.96
C ALA A 996 21.81 21.72 52.14
N ASN A 997 22.31 21.54 53.36
CA ASN A 997 21.81 22.23 54.57
C ASN A 997 22.10 23.74 54.57
N MET A 998 23.20 24.17 53.96
CA MET A 998 23.53 25.59 53.81
C MET A 998 22.61 26.23 52.78
N LEU A 999 22.47 25.61 51.60
CA LEU A 999 21.56 26.07 50.56
C LEU A 999 20.09 26.07 51.01
N HIS A 1000 19.67 25.08 51.81
CA HIS A 1000 18.33 25.06 52.41
C HIS A 1000 18.10 26.26 53.33
N ARG A 1001 19.07 26.66 54.16
CA ARG A 1001 18.95 27.86 55.01
C ARG A 1001 18.86 29.13 54.17
N LEU A 1002 19.70 29.24 53.14
CA LEU A 1002 19.75 30.41 52.27
C LEU A 1002 18.52 30.52 51.35
N ALA A 1003 17.87 29.40 51.04
CA ALA A 1003 16.59 29.39 50.33
C ALA A 1003 15.45 30.10 51.10
N PHE A 1004 15.64 30.40 52.39
CA PHE A 1004 14.74 31.20 53.23
C PHE A 1004 15.41 32.50 53.73
N ASP A 1005 16.45 32.99 53.04
CA ASP A 1005 17.07 34.28 53.35
C ASP A 1005 16.04 35.42 53.21
N ALA A 1006 16.20 36.48 54.00
CA ALA A 1006 15.32 37.64 53.94
C ALA A 1006 15.44 38.39 52.60
N ASP A 1007 16.60 38.31 51.96
CA ASP A 1007 16.81 38.84 50.62
C ASP A 1007 16.35 37.83 49.55
N ARG A 1008 15.33 38.22 48.80
CA ARG A 1008 14.73 37.41 47.72
C ARG A 1008 15.74 37.02 46.64
N VAL A 1009 16.70 37.88 46.31
CA VAL A 1009 17.69 37.60 45.26
C VAL A 1009 18.60 36.45 45.70
N CYS A 1010 19.04 36.50 46.96
CA CYS A 1010 19.81 35.45 47.61
C CYS A 1010 19.02 34.14 47.70
N ALA A 1011 17.75 34.21 48.12
CA ALA A 1011 16.88 33.03 48.19
C ALA A 1011 16.68 32.35 46.84
N LEU A 1012 16.40 33.11 45.77
CA LEU A 1012 16.28 32.59 44.41
C LEU A 1012 17.59 31.98 43.89
N ALA A 1013 18.73 32.64 44.16
CA ALA A 1013 20.05 32.11 43.79
C ALA A 1013 20.34 30.78 44.50
N ALA A 1014 19.96 30.66 45.79
CA ALA A 1014 20.09 29.42 46.54
C ALA A 1014 19.18 28.31 46.01
N VAL A 1015 17.94 28.62 45.60
CA VAL A 1015 17.03 27.66 44.96
C VAL A 1015 17.57 27.16 43.63
N ASN A 1016 18.14 28.05 42.80
CA ASN A 1016 18.78 27.66 41.55
C ASN A 1016 20.02 26.77 41.80
N ALA A 1017 20.80 27.05 42.86
CA ALA A 1017 21.92 26.20 43.26
C ALA A 1017 21.46 24.82 43.79
N LEU A 1018 20.31 24.76 44.47
CA LEU A 1018 19.66 23.49 44.83
C LEU A 1018 19.20 22.74 43.56
N ALA A 1019 18.62 23.44 42.58
CA ALA A 1019 18.14 22.87 41.31
C ALA A 1019 19.25 22.19 40.51
N ALA A 1020 20.43 22.81 40.45
CA ALA A 1020 21.61 22.23 39.79
C ALA A 1020 22.06 20.88 40.40
N GLN A 1021 21.61 20.56 41.61
CA GLN A 1021 21.92 19.33 42.34
C GLN A 1021 20.67 18.48 42.62
N ALA A 1022 19.65 18.59 41.77
CA ALA A 1022 18.30 18.06 41.98
C ALA A 1022 18.28 16.58 42.44
N GLU A 1023 19.20 15.73 41.95
CA GLU A 1023 19.31 14.32 42.35
C GLU A 1023 19.43 14.12 43.87
N THR A 1024 20.05 15.06 44.59
CA THR A 1024 20.27 14.99 46.05
C THR A 1024 19.37 15.95 46.83
N THR A 1025 18.86 17.01 46.20
CA THR A 1025 18.14 18.12 46.85
C THR A 1025 16.64 18.15 46.58
N THR A 1026 16.10 17.23 45.78
CA THR A 1026 14.65 17.08 45.50
C THR A 1026 13.75 17.22 46.75
N PRO A 1027 14.00 16.54 47.89
CA PRO A 1027 13.13 16.69 49.08
C PRO A 1027 13.19 18.09 49.70
N ILE A 1028 14.31 18.79 49.54
CA ILE A 1028 14.49 20.18 49.99
C ILE A 1028 13.72 21.12 49.06
N LEU A 1029 13.86 20.97 47.75
CA LEU A 1029 13.10 21.73 46.74
C LEU A 1029 11.60 21.54 46.93
N ALA A 1030 11.14 20.31 47.15
CA ALA A 1030 9.74 20.01 47.43
C ALA A 1030 9.24 20.62 48.77
N ARG A 1031 10.13 20.80 49.76
CA ARG A 1031 9.79 21.53 50.99
C ARG A 1031 9.69 23.03 50.72
N VAL A 1032 10.68 23.63 50.04
CA VAL A 1032 10.70 25.06 49.67
C VAL A 1032 9.44 25.40 48.87
N MET A 1033 9.10 24.60 47.87
CA MET A 1033 7.88 24.74 47.07
C MET A 1033 6.59 24.78 47.90
N ARG A 1034 6.51 23.98 48.98
CA ARG A 1034 5.31 23.86 49.83
C ARG A 1034 5.21 24.93 50.91
N SER A 1035 6.32 25.38 51.47
CA SER A 1035 6.32 26.15 52.72
C SER A 1035 6.99 27.52 52.66
N HIS A 1036 7.62 27.90 51.53
CA HIS A 1036 8.28 29.20 51.43
C HIS A 1036 7.25 30.35 51.34
N PRO A 1037 7.42 31.48 52.04
CA PRO A 1037 6.43 32.56 52.01
C PRO A 1037 6.37 33.32 50.67
N ASP A 1038 7.50 33.43 49.96
CA ASP A 1038 7.57 34.10 48.65
C ASP A 1038 7.22 33.14 47.51
N LEU A 1039 6.23 33.53 46.69
CA LEU A 1039 5.74 32.77 45.54
C LEU A 1039 6.78 32.64 44.40
N ALA A 1040 7.61 33.65 44.16
CA ALA A 1040 8.65 33.57 43.12
C ALA A 1040 9.68 32.48 43.46
N VAL A 1041 10.03 32.36 44.74
CA VAL A 1041 10.93 31.31 45.24
C VAL A 1041 10.27 29.93 45.16
N ARG A 1042 8.98 29.83 45.50
CA ARG A 1042 8.21 28.58 45.32
C ARG A 1042 8.13 28.17 43.86
N LEU A 1043 7.90 29.12 42.95
CA LEU A 1043 7.83 28.89 41.51
C LEU A 1043 9.18 28.43 40.95
N ALA A 1044 10.28 29.05 41.38
CA ALA A 1044 11.63 28.61 41.00
C ALA A 1044 11.92 27.19 41.51
N ALA A 1045 11.53 26.86 42.74
CA ALA A 1045 11.69 25.51 43.29
C ALA A 1045 10.82 24.49 42.55
N ALA A 1046 9.60 24.86 42.18
CA ALA A 1046 8.68 24.06 41.38
C ALA A 1046 9.22 23.79 39.96
N ALA A 1047 9.80 24.80 39.31
CA ALA A 1047 10.42 24.67 37.99
C ALA A 1047 11.66 23.76 37.98
N ALA A 1048 12.37 23.70 39.11
CA ALA A 1048 13.57 22.90 39.29
C ALA A 1048 13.31 21.40 39.53
N LEU A 1049 12.07 21.01 39.87
CA LEU A 1049 11.72 19.61 40.08
C LEU A 1049 11.65 18.87 38.73
N SER A 1050 12.12 17.61 38.72
CA SER A 1050 12.16 16.77 37.52
C SER A 1050 10.77 16.56 36.89
N PRO A 1051 10.68 16.14 35.61
CA PRO A 1051 9.40 15.90 34.93
C PRO A 1051 8.48 14.93 35.70
N THR A 1052 9.08 14.00 36.44
CA THR A 1052 8.38 13.03 37.30
C THR A 1052 7.69 13.64 38.53
N ALA A 1053 8.12 14.80 39.00
CA ALA A 1053 7.52 15.55 40.12
C ALA A 1053 6.70 16.76 39.64
N ALA A 1054 6.58 16.98 38.32
CA ALA A 1054 5.86 18.11 37.74
C ALA A 1054 4.37 18.17 38.17
N ASN A 1055 3.73 17.03 38.43
CA ASN A 1055 2.35 17.00 38.93
C ASN A 1055 2.18 17.64 40.32
N GLU A 1056 3.20 17.55 41.19
CA GLU A 1056 3.17 18.22 42.50
C GLU A 1056 3.42 19.73 42.39
N ALA A 1057 4.02 20.18 41.28
CA ALA A 1057 4.34 21.58 40.99
C ALA A 1057 3.16 22.35 40.38
N ILE A 1058 2.18 21.65 39.76
CA ILE A 1058 0.99 22.25 39.12
C ILE A 1058 0.26 23.25 40.03
N PRO A 1059 -0.03 22.96 41.32
CA PRO A 1059 -0.72 23.93 42.18
C PRO A 1059 0.03 25.26 42.32
N VAL A 1060 1.37 25.23 42.34
CA VAL A 1060 2.21 26.43 42.42
C VAL A 1060 2.22 27.18 41.08
N PHE A 1061 2.24 26.47 39.95
CA PHE A 1061 2.10 27.10 38.64
C PHE A 1061 0.74 27.80 38.50
N VAL A 1062 -0.35 27.17 38.95
CA VAL A 1062 -1.69 27.78 38.94
C VAL A 1062 -1.75 28.99 39.87
N GLU A 1063 -1.20 28.89 41.08
CA GLU A 1063 -1.12 30.02 42.01
C GLU A 1063 -0.33 31.20 41.41
N ALA A 1064 0.81 30.92 40.76
CA ALA A 1064 1.63 31.94 40.12
C ALA A 1064 0.98 32.55 38.87
N LEU A 1065 0.16 31.80 38.15
CA LEU A 1065 -0.63 32.30 37.03
C LEU A 1065 -1.73 33.28 37.48
N LEU A 1066 -2.23 33.13 38.71
CA LEU A 1066 -3.23 34.02 39.33
C LEU A 1066 -2.59 35.20 40.10
N ALA A 1067 -1.27 35.27 40.18
CA ALA A 1067 -0.55 36.34 40.89
C ALA A 1067 -0.63 37.68 40.14
N PRO A 1068 -0.48 38.83 40.81
CA PRO A 1068 -0.61 40.15 40.17
C PRO A 1068 0.61 40.56 39.30
N TYR A 1069 1.64 39.71 39.20
CA TYR A 1069 2.92 40.07 38.59
C TYR A 1069 3.10 39.38 37.23
N LEU A 1070 3.11 40.15 36.14
CA LEU A 1070 3.18 39.65 34.76
C LEU A 1070 4.37 38.69 34.51
N ALA A 1071 5.54 38.98 35.06
CA ALA A 1071 6.72 38.13 34.91
C ALA A 1071 6.53 36.72 35.51
N LEU A 1072 5.84 36.62 36.66
CA LEU A 1072 5.51 35.34 37.27
C LEU A 1072 4.44 34.63 36.46
N GLN A 1073 3.45 35.35 35.96
CA GLN A 1073 2.37 34.77 35.16
C GLN A 1073 2.89 34.17 33.85
N THR A 1074 3.77 34.88 33.11
CA THR A 1074 4.31 34.39 31.84
C THR A 1074 5.22 33.17 32.03
N GLN A 1075 6.05 33.19 33.08
CA GLN A 1075 6.86 32.04 33.47
C GLN A 1075 6.01 30.86 33.93
N ALA A 1076 4.99 31.09 34.76
CA ALA A 1076 4.09 30.03 35.21
C ALA A 1076 3.30 29.42 34.06
N PHE A 1077 2.87 30.24 33.09
CA PHE A 1077 2.19 29.78 31.89
C PHE A 1077 3.08 28.82 31.08
N SER A 1078 4.34 29.20 30.81
CA SER A 1078 5.26 28.36 30.04
C SER A 1078 5.62 27.06 30.76
N LEU A 1079 5.83 27.11 32.08
CA LEU A 1079 6.09 25.95 32.91
C LEU A 1079 4.89 24.99 32.94
N LEU A 1080 3.67 25.52 33.09
CA LEU A 1080 2.45 24.73 33.09
C LEU A 1080 2.18 24.10 31.72
N ALA A 1081 2.37 24.85 30.63
CA ALA A 1081 2.23 24.34 29.26
C ALA A 1081 3.25 23.24 28.93
N ALA A 1082 4.47 23.30 29.50
CA ALA A 1082 5.48 22.26 29.36
C ALA A 1082 5.18 21.02 30.23
N ALA A 1083 4.63 21.22 31.43
CA ALA A 1083 4.30 20.14 32.36
C ALA A 1083 3.03 19.36 31.96
N ASP A 1084 1.95 20.07 31.62
CA ASP A 1084 0.69 19.51 31.12
C ASP A 1084 0.09 20.43 30.04
N PRO A 1085 0.35 20.15 28.75
CA PRO A 1085 -0.15 20.95 27.63
C PRO A 1085 -1.68 21.04 27.57
N HIS A 1086 -2.42 20.10 28.16
CA HIS A 1086 -3.88 20.05 28.10
C HIS A 1086 -4.56 20.60 29.35
N TYR A 1087 -3.79 21.20 30.27
CA TYR A 1087 -4.32 21.72 31.52
C TYR A 1087 -5.32 22.86 31.31
N ALA A 1088 -6.51 22.76 31.92
CA ALA A 1088 -7.63 23.66 31.63
C ALA A 1088 -7.34 25.15 31.94
N THR A 1089 -6.49 25.45 32.94
CA THR A 1089 -6.16 26.83 33.33
C THR A 1089 -5.37 27.57 32.26
N LEU A 1090 -4.69 26.87 31.34
CA LEU A 1090 -4.01 27.51 30.19
C LEU A 1090 -5.00 28.22 29.25
N ARG A 1091 -6.29 27.85 29.29
CA ARG A 1091 -7.36 28.54 28.55
C ARG A 1091 -7.92 29.77 29.28
N GLN A 1092 -7.75 29.87 30.60
CA GLN A 1092 -8.35 30.95 31.39
C GLN A 1092 -7.95 32.36 30.96
N PRO A 1093 -6.70 32.64 30.55
CA PRO A 1093 -6.33 33.98 30.07
C PRO A 1093 -7.20 34.48 28.91
N LEU A 1094 -7.72 33.58 28.06
CA LEU A 1094 -8.60 33.93 26.95
C LEU A 1094 -10.05 34.16 27.36
N ILE A 1095 -10.45 33.61 28.51
CA ILE A 1095 -11.81 33.72 29.06
C ILE A 1095 -11.92 34.97 29.94
N ASP A 1096 -10.84 35.33 30.66
CA ASP A 1096 -10.81 36.49 31.52
C ASP A 1096 -10.62 37.79 30.70
N PRO A 1097 -11.61 38.71 30.69
CA PRO A 1097 -11.49 39.98 29.98
C PRO A 1097 -10.35 40.85 30.53
N HIS A 1098 -10.01 40.72 31.82
CA HIS A 1098 -9.00 41.54 32.49
C HIS A 1098 -7.57 40.99 32.39
N ALA A 1099 -7.38 39.80 31.81
CA ALA A 1099 -6.05 39.23 31.66
C ALA A 1099 -5.18 40.10 30.71
N PRO A 1100 -3.88 40.28 31.00
CA PRO A 1100 -2.95 41.01 30.14
C PRO A 1100 -2.85 40.42 28.73
N ASP A 1101 -2.75 41.28 27.71
CA ASP A 1101 -2.69 40.86 26.30
C ASP A 1101 -1.52 39.91 26.00
N VAL A 1102 -0.38 40.06 26.69
CA VAL A 1102 0.77 39.16 26.56
C VAL A 1102 0.39 37.71 26.92
N LEU A 1103 -0.37 37.51 28.00
CA LEU A 1103 -0.84 36.17 28.39
C LEU A 1103 -1.89 35.63 27.43
N LYS A 1104 -2.79 36.48 26.94
CA LYS A 1104 -3.77 36.10 25.91
C LYS A 1104 -3.07 35.64 24.62
N VAL A 1105 -2.02 36.34 24.18
CA VAL A 1105 -1.23 35.92 23.01
C VAL A 1105 -0.52 34.60 23.26
N LEU A 1106 0.10 34.40 24.43
CA LEU A 1106 0.73 33.11 24.79
C LEU A 1106 -0.30 31.96 24.80
N ALA A 1107 -1.49 32.19 25.36
CA ALA A 1107 -2.57 31.21 25.37
C ALA A 1107 -3.07 30.87 23.95
N LEU A 1108 -3.21 31.86 23.07
CA LEU A 1108 -3.55 31.60 21.65
C LEU A 1108 -2.44 30.84 20.92
N GLN A 1109 -1.18 31.19 21.14
CA GLN A 1109 -0.05 30.50 20.49
C GLN A 1109 0.05 29.04 20.95
N HIS A 1110 -0.24 28.77 22.22
CA HIS A 1110 -0.32 27.41 22.77
C HIS A 1110 -1.51 26.63 22.22
N LEU A 1111 -2.70 27.22 22.16
CA LEU A 1111 -3.86 26.56 21.54
C LEU A 1111 -3.62 26.27 20.06
N ARG A 1112 -2.98 27.18 19.32
CA ARG A 1112 -2.61 26.95 17.93
C ARG A 1112 -1.75 25.70 17.74
N SER A 1113 -0.81 25.41 18.64
CA SER A 1113 0.06 24.23 18.53
C SER A 1113 -0.59 22.93 19.03
N VAL A 1114 -1.44 23.00 20.07
CA VAL A 1114 -1.98 21.81 20.74
C VAL A 1114 -3.40 21.43 20.27
N ALA A 1115 -4.25 22.42 19.98
CA ALA A 1115 -5.64 22.24 19.61
C ALA A 1115 -6.10 23.36 18.64
N PRO A 1116 -5.69 23.32 17.35
CA PRO A 1116 -5.98 24.39 16.39
C PRO A 1116 -7.47 24.56 16.07
N ASP A 1117 -8.30 23.54 16.34
CA ASP A 1117 -9.75 23.55 16.15
C ASP A 1117 -10.53 23.98 17.41
N ASP A 1118 -9.85 24.47 18.46
CA ASP A 1118 -10.51 24.89 19.71
C ASP A 1118 -11.44 26.10 19.47
N PRO A 1119 -12.73 26.01 19.88
CA PRO A 1119 -13.71 27.07 19.65
C PRO A 1119 -13.35 28.41 20.30
N LEU A 1120 -12.49 28.42 21.33
CA LEU A 1120 -12.02 29.67 21.95
C LEU A 1120 -11.22 30.55 20.98
N ILE A 1121 -10.49 29.95 20.04
CA ILE A 1121 -9.75 30.73 19.03
C ILE A 1121 -10.74 31.53 18.17
N ARG A 1122 -11.85 30.89 17.76
CA ARG A 1122 -12.93 31.53 17.01
C ARG A 1122 -13.64 32.61 17.84
N ALA A 1123 -13.88 32.35 19.13
CA ALA A 1123 -14.49 33.30 20.04
C ALA A 1123 -13.66 34.60 20.17
N VAL A 1124 -12.35 34.48 20.39
CA VAL A 1124 -11.43 35.63 20.49
C VAL A 1124 -11.35 36.40 19.17
N ALA A 1125 -11.34 35.70 18.03
CA ALA A 1125 -11.38 36.36 16.72
C ALA A 1125 -12.67 37.20 16.51
N SER A 1126 -13.80 36.74 17.05
CA SER A 1126 -15.11 37.40 16.94
C SER A 1126 -15.39 38.49 17.98
N ASP A 1127 -14.63 38.57 19.07
CA ASP A 1127 -14.89 39.52 20.16
C ASP A 1127 -14.57 40.97 19.74
N PRO A 1128 -15.56 41.88 19.65
CA PRO A 1128 -15.32 43.27 19.28
C PRO A 1128 -14.57 44.06 20.36
N ASN A 1129 -14.55 43.60 21.62
CA ASN A 1129 -13.88 44.28 22.73
C ASN A 1129 -12.40 43.87 22.87
N ALA A 1130 -11.97 42.80 22.20
CA ALA A 1130 -10.59 42.35 22.21
C ALA A 1130 -9.68 43.28 21.39
N ALA A 1131 -8.44 43.46 21.85
CA ALA A 1131 -7.44 44.25 21.13
C ALA A 1131 -7.24 43.76 19.70
N GLU A 1132 -7.12 44.65 18.72
CA GLU A 1132 -7.00 44.30 17.30
C GLU A 1132 -5.84 43.32 17.03
N SER A 1133 -4.69 43.54 17.70
CA SER A 1133 -3.53 42.66 17.59
C SER A 1133 -3.86 41.23 18.03
N LEU A 1134 -4.60 41.05 19.13
CA LEU A 1134 -5.00 39.74 19.64
C LEU A 1134 -5.95 39.03 18.67
N ARG A 1135 -6.92 39.76 18.11
CA ARG A 1135 -7.87 39.24 17.11
C ARG A 1135 -7.14 38.78 15.85
N CYS A 1136 -6.16 39.55 15.36
CA CYS A 1136 -5.31 39.16 14.23
C CYS A 1136 -4.50 37.88 14.52
N HIS A 1137 -3.96 37.73 15.74
CA HIS A 1137 -3.26 36.50 16.13
C HIS A 1137 -4.20 35.29 16.20
N ALA A 1138 -5.43 35.47 16.68
CA ALA A 1138 -6.45 34.42 16.68
C ALA A 1138 -6.84 34.00 15.26
N ILE A 1139 -7.06 34.97 14.36
CA ILE A 1139 -7.35 34.71 12.94
C ILE A 1139 -6.17 33.98 12.26
N ALA A 1140 -4.93 34.38 12.55
CA ALA A 1140 -3.74 33.69 12.06
C ALA A 1140 -3.59 32.27 12.64
N ALA A 1141 -4.14 31.98 13.82
CA ALA A 1141 -4.19 30.62 14.36
C ALA A 1141 -5.24 29.75 13.64
N LEU A 1142 -6.38 30.35 13.25
CA LEU A 1142 -7.43 29.67 12.48
C LEU A 1142 -6.98 29.24 11.08
N SER A 1143 -5.84 29.73 10.56
CA SER A 1143 -5.30 29.29 9.25
C SER A 1143 -4.81 27.83 9.23
N GLN A 1144 -4.70 27.18 10.39
CA GLN A 1144 -4.27 25.78 10.51
C GLN A 1144 -5.45 24.79 10.65
N SER A 1145 -6.68 25.27 10.85
CA SER A 1145 -7.89 24.44 11.04
C SER A 1145 -8.49 23.98 9.70
N ALA A 1146 -8.72 22.68 9.50
CA ALA A 1146 -9.31 22.18 8.25
C ALA A 1146 -10.85 22.31 8.14
N ASP A 1147 -11.50 22.89 9.16
CA ASP A 1147 -12.96 22.98 9.26
C ASP A 1147 -13.60 23.96 8.25
N HIS A 1148 -14.69 23.52 7.61
CA HIS A 1148 -15.46 24.31 6.65
C HIS A 1148 -16.11 25.53 7.30
N ASP A 1149 -16.54 25.41 8.55
CA ASP A 1149 -17.18 26.52 9.28
C ASP A 1149 -16.19 27.66 9.57
N VAL A 1150 -14.90 27.34 9.76
CA VAL A 1150 -13.85 28.37 9.89
C VAL A 1150 -13.72 29.17 8.62
N ILE A 1151 -13.78 28.54 7.45
CA ILE A 1151 -13.65 29.22 6.16
C ILE A 1151 -14.82 30.19 5.94
N GLN A 1152 -16.04 29.77 6.25
CA GLN A 1152 -17.21 30.64 6.18
C GLN A 1152 -17.11 31.81 7.16
N PHE A 1153 -16.64 31.55 8.38
CA PHE A 1153 -16.41 32.57 9.39
C PHE A 1153 -15.37 33.62 8.96
N LEU A 1154 -14.22 33.18 8.42
CA LEU A 1154 -13.18 34.08 7.91
C LEU A 1154 -13.70 34.93 6.73
N ALA A 1155 -14.47 34.33 5.83
CA ALA A 1155 -15.09 35.07 4.72
C ALA A 1155 -16.09 36.12 5.22
N HIS A 1156 -16.85 35.82 6.28
CA HIS A 1156 -17.77 36.78 6.89
C HIS A 1156 -17.03 37.95 7.55
N ILE A 1157 -15.98 37.68 8.34
CA ILE A 1157 -15.15 38.74 8.97
C ILE A 1157 -14.53 39.67 7.92
N ALA A 1158 -14.08 39.13 6.78
CA ALA A 1158 -13.47 39.93 5.72
C ALA A 1158 -14.41 41.00 5.17
N VAL A 1159 -15.73 40.76 5.14
CA VAL A 1159 -16.73 41.68 4.53
C VAL A 1159 -17.51 42.47 5.58
N ALA A 1160 -17.44 42.11 6.85
CA ALA A 1160 -18.21 42.75 7.91
C ALA A 1160 -17.81 44.23 8.11
N GLY A 1161 -18.80 45.12 7.99
CA GLY A 1161 -18.64 46.58 7.93
C GLY A 1161 -18.08 47.23 9.20
N ASP A 1162 -18.25 46.57 10.34
CA ASP A 1162 -17.81 46.98 11.68
C ASP A 1162 -16.37 46.57 12.01
N GLN A 1163 -15.73 45.76 11.15
CA GLN A 1163 -14.41 45.20 11.43
C GLN A 1163 -13.27 46.18 11.09
N PRO A 1164 -12.22 46.26 11.95
CA PRO A 1164 -10.99 46.99 11.64
C PRO A 1164 -10.29 46.45 10.39
N LEU A 1165 -9.55 47.33 9.72
CA LEU A 1165 -8.86 47.02 8.47
C LEU A 1165 -7.83 45.88 8.60
N THR A 1166 -7.08 45.88 9.71
CA THR A 1166 -6.07 44.88 10.07
C THR A 1166 -6.69 43.48 10.22
N VAL A 1167 -7.87 43.40 10.84
CA VAL A 1167 -8.64 42.17 11.05
C VAL A 1167 -9.18 41.63 9.73
N ARG A 1168 -9.71 42.48 8.85
CA ARG A 1168 -10.18 42.07 7.51
C ARG A 1168 -9.04 41.50 6.66
N HIS A 1169 -7.90 42.17 6.64
CA HIS A 1169 -6.72 41.69 5.92
C HIS A 1169 -6.21 40.37 6.50
N ALA A 1170 -6.15 40.23 7.84
CA ALA A 1170 -5.78 38.98 8.49
C ALA A 1170 -6.71 37.81 8.09
N ALA A 1171 -8.01 38.07 7.92
CA ALA A 1171 -8.97 37.06 7.48
C ALA A 1171 -8.71 36.62 6.03
N VAL A 1172 -8.42 37.56 5.12
CA VAL A 1172 -8.07 37.25 3.72
C VAL A 1172 -6.75 36.48 3.64
N THR A 1173 -5.73 36.86 4.43
CA THR A 1173 -4.44 36.14 4.44
C THR A 1173 -4.57 34.75 5.06
N ALA A 1174 -5.40 34.57 6.09
CA ALA A 1174 -5.70 33.25 6.63
C ALA A 1174 -6.41 32.35 5.60
N LEU A 1175 -7.33 32.89 4.79
CA LEU A 1175 -7.96 32.18 3.68
C LEU A 1175 -6.95 31.81 2.57
N ASP A 1176 -5.98 32.67 2.26
CA ASP A 1176 -4.90 32.33 1.33
C ASP A 1176 -4.00 31.21 1.87
N GLN A 1177 -3.66 31.24 3.16
CA GLN A 1177 -2.88 30.18 3.81
C GLN A 1177 -3.61 28.83 3.78
N HIS A 1178 -4.93 28.81 3.95
CA HIS A 1178 -5.76 27.60 3.78
C HIS A 1178 -5.66 26.98 2.39
N CYS A 1179 -5.43 27.80 1.36
CA CYS A 1179 -5.19 27.32 -0.01
C CYS A 1179 -3.80 26.69 -0.20
N ALA A 1180 -2.82 26.96 0.68
CA ALA A 1180 -1.44 26.48 0.54
C ALA A 1180 -1.21 25.05 1.06
N GLY A 1181 -1.92 24.65 2.13
CA GLY A 1181 -1.67 23.39 2.83
C GLY A 1181 -2.47 22.19 2.31
N LEU A 1182 -3.64 22.43 1.73
CA LEU A 1182 -4.58 21.42 1.25
C LEU A 1182 -5.31 22.02 0.06
N ALA A 1183 -5.69 21.22 -0.94
CA ALA A 1183 -6.53 21.67 -2.05
C ALA A 1183 -7.98 21.96 -1.60
N ASN A 1184 -8.14 22.92 -0.69
CA ASN A 1184 -9.37 23.24 -0.01
C ASN A 1184 -10.26 24.09 -0.92
N VAL A 1185 -11.18 23.42 -1.60
CA VAL A 1185 -12.12 24.03 -2.55
C VAL A 1185 -12.94 25.14 -1.90
N ALA A 1186 -13.30 24.98 -0.62
CA ALA A 1186 -14.10 25.97 0.08
C ALA A 1186 -13.35 27.29 0.27
N ALA A 1187 -12.06 27.26 0.60
CA ALA A 1187 -11.24 28.47 0.73
C ALA A 1187 -11.05 29.17 -0.62
N LEU A 1188 -10.83 28.41 -1.71
CA LEU A 1188 -10.77 28.98 -3.06
C LEU A 1188 -12.10 29.63 -3.49
N GLN A 1189 -13.23 28.98 -3.19
CA GLN A 1189 -14.56 29.55 -3.45
C GLN A 1189 -14.82 30.81 -2.62
N ALA A 1190 -14.42 30.82 -1.36
CA ALA A 1190 -14.51 32.00 -0.49
C ALA A 1190 -13.68 33.17 -1.06
N LEU A 1191 -12.42 32.93 -1.42
CA LEU A 1191 -11.57 33.96 -2.06
C LEU A 1191 -12.15 34.44 -3.39
N ALA A 1192 -12.71 33.55 -4.22
CA ALA A 1192 -13.36 33.94 -5.47
C ALA A 1192 -14.59 34.83 -5.24
N ALA A 1193 -15.38 34.57 -4.20
CA ALA A 1193 -16.50 35.43 -3.83
C ALA A 1193 -16.02 36.80 -3.33
N LEU A 1194 -14.99 36.81 -2.47
CA LEU A 1194 -14.37 38.04 -1.94
C LEU A 1194 -13.73 38.90 -3.03
N ALA A 1195 -13.14 38.29 -4.07
CA ALA A 1195 -12.58 39.00 -5.22
C ALA A 1195 -13.62 39.83 -6.00
N THR A 1196 -14.92 39.53 -5.82
CA THR A 1196 -16.05 40.27 -6.39
C THR A 1196 -16.86 41.05 -5.35
N ALA A 1197 -16.35 41.16 -4.12
CA ALA A 1197 -17.01 41.92 -3.06
C ALA A 1197 -17.09 43.41 -3.42
N SER A 1198 -18.09 44.11 -2.87
CA SER A 1198 -18.28 45.55 -3.04
C SER A 1198 -17.25 46.40 -2.30
N ILE A 1199 -16.47 45.79 -1.40
CA ILE A 1199 -15.43 46.47 -0.60
C ILE A 1199 -14.11 46.45 -1.39
N PRO A 1200 -13.63 47.61 -1.90
CA PRO A 1200 -12.50 47.65 -2.83
C PRO A 1200 -11.21 47.04 -2.31
N GLU A 1201 -10.87 47.31 -1.04
CA GLU A 1201 -9.67 46.79 -0.38
C GLU A 1201 -9.68 45.25 -0.25
N VAL A 1202 -10.82 44.66 0.13
CA VAL A 1202 -10.98 43.20 0.27
C VAL A 1202 -10.94 42.52 -1.10
N ALA A 1203 -11.59 43.12 -2.09
CA ALA A 1203 -11.57 42.63 -3.46
C ALA A 1203 -10.14 42.62 -4.03
N LEU A 1204 -9.34 43.66 -3.76
CA LEU A 1204 -7.94 43.73 -4.18
C LEU A 1204 -7.10 42.61 -3.55
N TRP A 1205 -7.13 42.46 -2.22
CA TRP A 1205 -6.35 41.45 -1.51
C TRP A 1205 -6.74 40.02 -1.88
N ALA A 1206 -8.03 39.73 -1.93
CA ALA A 1206 -8.53 38.40 -2.31
C ALA A 1206 -8.20 38.06 -3.77
N SER A 1207 -8.28 39.06 -4.66
CA SER A 1207 -7.93 38.86 -6.06
C SER A 1207 -6.45 38.62 -6.27
N GLU A 1208 -5.58 39.31 -5.53
CA GLU A 1208 -4.12 39.11 -5.58
C GLU A 1208 -3.75 37.69 -5.13
N ALA A 1209 -4.26 37.27 -3.97
CA ALA A 1209 -4.09 35.90 -3.47
C ALA A 1209 -4.56 34.86 -4.49
N LEU A 1210 -5.77 35.02 -5.04
CA LEU A 1210 -6.32 34.06 -6.00
C LEU A 1210 -5.52 34.02 -7.31
N LEU A 1211 -5.05 35.17 -7.80
CA LEU A 1211 -4.26 35.27 -9.03
C LEU A 1211 -2.92 34.51 -8.90
N ASP A 1212 -2.27 34.59 -7.75
CA ASP A 1212 -1.03 33.85 -7.45
C ASP A 1212 -1.25 32.34 -7.38
N ARG A 1213 -2.35 31.90 -6.78
CA ARG A 1213 -2.70 30.47 -6.68
C ARG A 1213 -3.03 29.86 -8.04
N VAL A 1214 -3.86 30.52 -8.84
CA VAL A 1214 -4.23 30.02 -10.18
C VAL A 1214 -3.01 29.95 -11.10
N ALA A 1215 -2.04 30.87 -10.96
CA ALA A 1215 -0.77 30.78 -11.69
C ALA A 1215 0.10 29.60 -11.22
N SER A 1216 0.23 29.39 -9.90
CA SER A 1216 1.03 28.29 -9.34
C SER A 1216 0.51 26.88 -9.66
N ALA A 1217 -0.82 26.70 -9.77
CA ALA A 1217 -1.44 25.43 -10.13
C ALA A 1217 -1.37 25.09 -11.63
N SER A 1218 -0.87 26.01 -12.46
CA SER A 1218 -0.72 25.84 -13.91
C SER A 1218 0.69 25.41 -14.34
N LEU A 1219 1.63 25.41 -13.39
CA LEU A 1219 2.96 24.78 -13.46
C LEU A 1219 2.88 23.37 -12.88
#